data_AF-A0A7C8CFX7-F1
#
_entry.id   AF-A0A7C8CFX7-F1
#
_cell.length_a   1.000
_cell.length_b   1.000
_cell.length_c   1.000
_cell.angle_alpha   90.00
_cell.angle_beta   90.00
_cell.angle_gamma   90.00
#
_symmetry.space_group_name_H-M   'P 1'
#
loop_
_entity.id
_entity.type
_entity.pdbx_description
1 polymer ?
#
loop_
_entity_poly.entity_id
_entity_poly.type
_entity_poly.pdbx_seq_one_letter_code
_entity_poly.pdbx_strand_id
1 'polypeptide(L)'
;MTKPHGLFSVGLWLGLLFLGFPDALFAQTTLDLQVDGLQVSYSPDFAYRPDYEQVSVAFVVEPSVNCTYIQESPDAGFFEIAQPPAFSASLSLVEWNLGTSVNDLKVASFVIPGENVSGRGSGSIFDPCWTGYPAAQGPFALALKLTDAPGLEAFLATAHTNNNPVHARVSLDNEKQIPETDENNNDKDDFFTPPLDLYPLTGTLLYGNTAVFAEVSLAASDIVRNGCGPGMAMAMDVWGTWQPSTSDSWSAETVTVPAMQCLDLKPNGNRFDLVATVDNVVGTMTGTLNGLAVEVDNVILGATGARPGTLTMQLPAGHTLHADDGGGRPEPRGRTSVEFPTVLPASTADFDLLVASGVTGFLHVGSIPLSFHVQTMALTATVLGGRFNDVVYQYDLALEPKDSRQSNGFISNDQRLKKPSSGNTAYTISASGLATTLGFDAESGRLHFPALGSIWGPFSLTLQDGALVDGGSLSPETYSLSQSPDCPGCAPGGSPTLFNLTASAGAMGWDGASIARIEKLGNNPEWGPDDASKPGRKIFRRLDDQEHPAVVHAPGFHAQGTGGSSDTAVVQYLLGMRAAEWDGQAVNPGAHHGLSSDESRRGNHFMAGVSVGPSLYSWGNSNQVHVGTLGADLSQPVDPNVPASVPRLRIGFGGNPNPQHKDVPSNLGTKYVMRPAGVTGVFNTDSVPQPTVYGYTLPLTRFAIRQVSNRIDDFSWVDGSVQVPGKGDFEIAFESLALECTGDIGKGLVVRETCGDQFGLDVNCNETLGAWSARMEEILAIEFQGSAGACEPSDRLLNVASVVDIKALEQRVGLTANWDPNGEPSGAELTSATEQVFDSPSVDAPGFSAALSPNVTLESQPKAGGGHLGWFEFQGEVGVPFWESLDAEMRFRNTYISGIQRAQSIVYPRPNDPDDPSPPNDPNDPPSPDFPNHAEMALSVLDQNLEDKPLSAQYEWGGTGWKMEFPVFFETGRYEDNKSPRFLGKELSSDLVVMEVSAGTDFITPEETQISFGASADFSKLRDLAAV
;
A
#
# COMPACT_ATOMS: atom_id res chain seq x y z
N MET A 1 -22.01 -14.32 50.04
CA MET A 1 -20.74 -14.63 50.74
C MET A 1 -20.32 -13.38 51.50
N THR A 2 -20.27 -13.53 52.83
CA THR A 2 -19.54 -12.76 53.87
C THR A 2 -19.45 -11.23 53.79
N LYS A 3 -20.32 -10.56 54.58
CA LYS A 3 -20.00 -9.50 55.57
C LYS A 3 -18.96 -10.01 56.62
N PRO A 4 -18.21 -9.18 57.42
CA PRO A 4 -18.75 -8.24 58.44
C PRO A 4 -17.91 -6.96 58.80
N HIS A 5 -18.52 -5.87 59.32
CA HIS A 5 -18.56 -5.28 60.71
C HIS A 5 -17.20 -4.75 61.29
N GLY A 6 -17.08 -3.66 62.10
CA GLY A 6 -17.95 -2.79 62.92
C GLY A 6 -17.23 -1.45 63.26
N LEU A 7 -17.86 -0.32 63.66
CA LEU A 7 -18.54 0.09 64.91
C LEU A 7 -17.66 0.26 66.19
N PHE A 8 -17.60 1.52 66.65
CA PHE A 8 -17.42 2.10 68.02
C PHE A 8 -16.13 1.90 68.84
N SER A 9 -15.57 2.99 69.39
CA SER A 9 -15.82 3.36 70.80
C SER A 9 -15.24 4.73 71.22
N VAL A 10 -16.02 5.41 72.06
CA VAL A 10 -15.69 6.56 72.91
C VAL A 10 -15.09 6.02 74.21
N GLY A 11 -14.08 6.68 74.77
CA GLY A 11 -13.53 6.36 76.09
C GLY A 11 -13.02 7.61 76.81
N LEU A 12 -13.76 8.03 77.82
CA LEU A 12 -13.48 9.11 78.76
C LEU A 12 -13.19 8.46 80.12
N TRP A 13 -12.06 8.76 80.78
CA TRP A 13 -11.87 8.49 82.22
C TRP A 13 -10.93 9.50 82.89
N LEU A 14 -11.26 9.77 84.17
CA LEU A 14 -10.82 10.82 85.09
C LEU A 14 -9.64 10.41 86.00
N GLY A 15 -8.96 11.41 86.59
CA GLY A 15 -8.35 11.42 87.94
C GLY A 15 -6.82 11.57 87.96
N LEU A 16 -6.13 12.28 88.87
CA LEU A 16 -6.47 12.96 90.13
C LEU A 16 -5.24 13.84 90.57
N LEU A 17 -5.48 14.76 91.52
CA LEU A 17 -4.61 15.81 92.10
C LEU A 17 -3.19 15.43 92.60
N PHE A 18 -2.27 16.41 92.67
CA PHE A 18 -1.59 16.87 93.92
C PHE A 18 -0.99 18.30 93.82
N LEU A 19 -0.93 18.99 94.97
CA LEU A 19 -0.56 20.39 95.25
C LEU A 19 0.96 20.60 95.47
N GLY A 20 1.48 21.84 95.29
CA GLY A 20 2.63 22.36 96.06
C GLY A 20 3.52 23.43 95.39
N PHE A 21 3.57 24.62 96.00
CA PHE A 21 4.24 25.91 95.68
C PHE A 21 5.81 25.94 95.82
N PRO A 22 6.51 27.09 95.57
CA PRO A 22 7.69 27.23 94.68
C PRO A 22 9.04 27.43 95.41
N ASP A 23 10.16 27.54 94.66
CA ASP A 23 11.15 28.63 94.84
C ASP A 23 12.28 28.68 93.78
N ALA A 24 12.63 29.94 93.46
CA ALA A 24 13.89 30.52 92.95
C ALA A 24 14.42 30.24 91.52
N LEU A 25 14.43 31.35 90.74
CA LEU A 25 15.06 31.55 89.44
C LEU A 25 16.60 31.44 89.48
N PHE A 26 17.16 30.65 88.57
CA PHE A 26 18.41 30.97 87.87
C PHE A 26 18.11 30.98 86.38
N ALA A 27 18.34 32.10 85.70
CA ALA A 27 18.11 32.23 84.27
C ALA A 27 19.22 31.51 83.50
N GLN A 28 19.00 30.23 83.22
CA GLN A 28 19.77 29.45 82.26
C GLN A 28 18.89 29.31 81.01
N THR A 29 19.14 30.12 79.99
CA THR A 29 18.38 30.02 78.74
C THR A 29 18.80 28.75 78.01
N THR A 30 18.00 27.69 78.16
CA THR A 30 18.20 26.43 77.45
C THR A 30 17.24 26.43 76.28
N LEU A 31 17.77 26.36 75.05
CA LEU A 31 16.98 26.19 73.85
C LEU A 31 17.34 24.82 73.25
N ASP A 32 16.40 23.89 73.30
CA ASP A 32 16.55 22.57 72.68
C ASP A 32 15.93 22.61 71.29
N LEU A 33 16.76 22.48 70.25
CA LEU A 33 16.34 22.44 68.85
C LEU A 33 16.62 21.06 68.26
N GLN A 34 15.64 20.50 67.56
CA GLN A 34 15.74 19.19 66.90
C GLN A 34 15.57 19.37 65.38
N VAL A 35 16.65 19.30 64.63
CA VAL A 35 16.65 19.60 63.17
C VAL A 35 17.50 18.56 62.43
N ASP A 36 17.02 18.12 61.26
CA ASP A 36 17.82 17.31 60.31
C ASP A 36 18.66 18.25 59.44
N GLY A 37 19.99 18.22 59.59
CA GLY A 37 20.92 19.10 58.88
C GLY A 37 20.87 20.55 59.37
N LEU A 38 21.79 20.93 60.27
CA LEU A 38 21.77 22.24 60.92
C LEU A 38 22.90 23.14 60.40
N GLN A 39 22.54 24.28 59.80
CA GLN A 39 23.40 25.46 59.69
C GLN A 39 22.81 26.57 60.57
N VAL A 40 23.51 26.95 61.65
CA VAL A 40 23.10 28.05 62.53
C VAL A 40 24.02 29.23 62.30
N SER A 41 23.45 30.37 61.89
CA SER A 41 24.14 31.66 61.84
C SER A 41 23.52 32.62 62.85
N TYR A 42 24.37 33.42 63.50
CA TYR A 42 23.99 34.51 64.39
C TYR A 42 24.54 35.82 63.82
N SER A 43 23.72 36.86 63.70
CA SER A 43 24.16 38.22 63.31
C SER A 43 23.51 39.27 64.23
N PRO A 44 24.28 40.06 64.99
CA PRO A 44 23.81 41.24 65.68
C PRO A 44 24.08 42.48 64.81
N ASP A 45 23.03 43.04 64.21
CA ASP A 45 23.07 44.44 63.79
C ASP A 45 22.90 45.32 65.04
N PHE A 46 24.00 45.83 65.59
CA PHE A 46 24.20 47.15 66.21
C PHE A 46 25.48 47.15 67.08
N ALA A 47 26.36 48.12 66.80
CA ALA A 47 27.54 48.59 67.52
C ALA A 47 28.04 47.82 68.77
N TYR A 48 29.20 47.16 68.59
CA TYR A 48 30.22 46.75 69.57
C TYR A 48 29.81 46.77 71.06
N ARG A 49 29.50 45.59 71.64
CA ARG A 49 29.55 45.33 73.09
C ARG A 49 30.29 44.02 73.38
N PRO A 50 31.44 44.03 74.08
CA PRO A 50 32.23 42.83 74.35
C PRO A 50 31.97 42.32 75.78
N ASP A 51 30.77 41.84 76.08
CA ASP A 51 30.41 41.54 77.49
C ASP A 51 30.60 40.07 77.89
N TYR A 52 31.04 39.20 76.97
CA TYR A 52 31.19 37.76 77.20
C TYR A 52 32.59 37.25 76.82
N GLU A 53 33.23 36.52 77.73
CA GLU A 53 34.60 36.01 77.54
C GLU A 53 34.66 34.76 76.62
N GLN A 54 33.55 34.00 76.55
CA GLN A 54 33.49 32.71 75.86
C GLN A 54 32.08 32.38 75.34
N VAL A 55 31.99 31.92 74.09
CA VAL A 55 30.78 31.30 73.52
C VAL A 55 31.03 29.80 73.45
N SER A 56 30.10 29.00 73.97
CA SER A 56 30.19 27.54 73.90
C SER A 56 28.96 26.98 73.21
N VAL A 57 29.18 26.17 72.17
CA VAL A 57 28.14 25.43 71.46
C VAL A 57 28.35 23.95 71.74
N ALA A 58 27.44 23.37 72.52
CA ALA A 58 27.39 21.97 72.87
C ALA A 58 26.44 21.22 71.94
N PHE A 59 26.93 20.23 71.22
CA PHE A 59 26.09 19.32 70.44
C PHE A 59 25.83 18.05 71.25
N VAL A 60 24.57 17.66 71.37
CA VAL A 60 24.11 16.42 71.98
C VAL A 60 23.39 15.61 70.90
N VAL A 61 23.91 14.44 70.55
CA VAL A 61 23.26 13.51 69.63
C VAL A 61 22.51 12.49 70.48
N GLU A 62 21.18 12.43 70.36
CA GLU A 62 20.40 11.39 71.05
C GLU A 62 20.51 10.06 70.28
N PRO A 63 20.94 8.95 70.90
CA PRO A 63 20.96 7.67 70.23
C PRO A 63 19.52 7.16 70.05
N SER A 64 19.07 7.03 68.80
CA SER A 64 17.74 6.52 68.44
C SER A 64 17.60 5.00 68.52
N VAL A 65 18.60 4.27 69.02
CA VAL A 65 18.61 2.79 69.01
C VAL A 65 18.57 2.21 70.42
N ASN A 66 17.40 1.70 70.82
CA ASN A 66 17.30 0.75 71.94
C ASN A 66 17.96 -0.57 71.53
N CYS A 67 19.13 -0.87 72.08
CA CYS A 67 19.80 -2.16 71.90
C CYS A 67 18.97 -3.26 72.58
N THR A 68 18.10 -3.92 71.82
CA THR A 68 17.27 -5.01 72.34
C THR A 68 17.97 -6.34 72.04
N TYR A 69 18.42 -7.05 73.07
CA TYR A 69 19.09 -8.34 72.95
C TYR A 69 18.05 -9.43 72.63
N ILE A 70 18.03 -9.95 71.39
CA ILE A 70 17.20 -11.10 71.02
C ILE A 70 18.08 -12.36 71.07
N GLN A 71 17.71 -13.31 71.93
CA GLN A 71 18.40 -14.59 72.09
C GLN A 71 18.05 -15.55 70.94
N GLU A 72 19.07 -16.27 70.48
CA GLU A 72 19.18 -17.06 69.25
C GLU A 72 18.00 -18.00 68.90
N SER A 73 17.67 -18.06 67.60
CA SER A 73 17.13 -19.24 66.92
C SER A 73 18.06 -19.61 65.77
N PRO A 74 18.60 -20.83 65.70
CA PRO A 74 19.47 -21.25 64.60
C PRO A 74 18.58 -21.70 63.44
N ASP A 75 18.35 -20.81 62.47
CA ASP A 75 18.14 -21.12 61.03
C ASP A 75 17.53 -19.91 60.30
N ALA A 76 18.35 -18.93 59.89
CA ALA A 76 18.13 -18.05 58.73
C ALA A 76 19.38 -17.16 58.50
N GLY A 77 19.81 -17.06 57.24
CA GLY A 77 21.05 -16.41 56.84
C GLY A 77 21.04 -14.88 56.84
N PHE A 78 22.25 -14.32 56.97
CA PHE A 78 22.72 -12.95 56.71
C PHE A 78 21.84 -11.78 57.16
N PHE A 79 22.20 -11.19 58.32
CA PHE A 79 21.83 -9.82 58.68
C PHE A 79 23.01 -8.89 58.47
N GLU A 80 22.81 -7.85 57.67
CA GLU A 80 23.72 -6.72 57.50
C GLU A 80 23.62 -5.83 58.76
N ILE A 81 24.70 -5.75 59.54
CA ILE A 81 24.78 -4.84 60.68
C ILE A 81 24.95 -3.44 60.09
N ALA A 82 23.93 -2.59 60.25
CA ALA A 82 23.97 -1.19 59.85
C ALA A 82 25.23 -0.51 60.42
N GLN A 83 26.00 0.18 59.56
CA GLN A 83 27.12 0.99 60.02
C GLN A 83 26.62 2.11 60.96
N PRO A 84 27.30 2.40 62.07
CA PRO A 84 26.92 3.47 62.96
C PRO A 84 27.05 4.84 62.26
N PRO A 85 26.20 5.82 62.60
CA PRO A 85 26.19 7.13 61.94
C PRO A 85 27.49 7.89 62.19
N ALA A 86 28.10 8.42 61.13
CA ALA A 86 29.20 9.36 61.23
C ALA A 86 28.68 10.72 61.73
N PHE A 87 29.34 11.31 62.72
CA PHE A 87 29.08 12.66 63.22
C PHE A 87 30.29 13.55 62.91
N SER A 88 30.06 14.72 62.30
CA SER A 88 31.09 15.76 62.17
C SER A 88 30.50 17.12 62.51
N ALA A 89 31.19 17.89 63.34
CA ALA A 89 30.84 19.27 63.65
C ALA A 89 31.99 20.21 63.29
N SER A 90 31.67 21.37 62.72
CA SER A 90 32.61 22.44 62.41
C SER A 90 32.08 23.77 62.89
N LEU A 91 32.96 24.64 63.36
CA LEU A 91 32.66 26.02 63.72
C LEU A 91 33.48 26.94 62.82
N SER A 92 32.80 27.80 62.07
CA SER A 92 33.40 28.75 61.13
C SER A 92 33.13 30.17 61.60
N LEU A 93 34.17 31.00 61.63
CA LEU A 93 34.08 32.43 61.97
C LEU A 93 33.86 33.22 60.68
N VAL A 94 32.94 34.19 60.70
CA VAL A 94 32.65 35.05 59.54
C VAL A 94 32.99 36.50 59.91
N GLU A 95 33.99 37.07 59.25
CA GLU A 95 34.37 38.47 59.41
C GLU A 95 33.64 39.29 58.33
N TRP A 96 32.69 40.14 58.73
CA TRP A 96 31.90 40.93 57.78
C TRP A 96 32.56 42.30 57.56
N ASN A 97 33.18 42.51 56.41
CA ASN A 97 33.61 43.86 56.01
C ASN A 97 32.48 44.52 55.21
N LEU A 98 31.85 45.54 55.78
CA LEU A 98 30.90 46.40 55.09
C LEU A 98 31.59 47.12 53.91
N GLY A 99 31.52 46.54 52.71
CA GLY A 99 31.97 47.19 51.47
C GLY A 99 32.58 46.33 50.36
N THR A 100 32.75 45.00 50.54
CA THR A 100 33.32 44.12 49.50
C THR A 100 32.44 42.92 49.17
N SER A 101 32.43 42.50 47.90
CA SER A 101 31.64 41.36 47.40
C SER A 101 32.08 40.02 48.00
N VAL A 102 31.13 39.08 48.09
CA VAL A 102 31.18 37.77 48.82
C VAL A 102 32.33 36.83 48.41
N ASN A 103 33.10 37.14 47.37
CA ASN A 103 34.08 36.20 46.80
C ASN A 103 35.44 36.12 47.54
N ASP A 104 35.67 36.90 48.59
CA ASP A 104 36.92 36.88 49.39
C ASP A 104 36.67 36.54 50.88
N LEU A 105 35.83 35.53 51.15
CA LEU A 105 35.61 35.01 52.50
C LEU A 105 36.85 34.21 52.98
N LYS A 106 37.67 34.79 53.86
CA LYS A 106 38.71 34.03 54.58
C LYS A 106 38.08 33.22 55.71
N VAL A 107 37.67 31.99 55.40
CA VAL A 107 37.21 31.03 56.42
C VAL A 107 38.43 30.42 57.11
N ALA A 108 38.71 30.83 58.35
CA ALA A 108 39.57 30.06 59.24
C ALA A 108 38.75 28.91 59.82
N SER A 109 38.87 27.71 59.25
CA SER A 109 38.18 26.51 59.74
C SER A 109 39.03 25.80 60.80
N PHE A 110 38.54 25.73 62.03
CA PHE A 110 39.12 24.88 63.07
C PHE A 110 38.47 23.50 63.01
N VAL A 111 39.17 22.53 62.42
CA VAL A 111 38.82 21.11 62.54
C VAL A 111 39.65 20.55 63.70
N ILE A 112 39.01 20.10 64.78
CA ILE A 112 39.69 19.37 65.85
C ILE A 112 39.43 17.86 65.63
N PRO A 113 40.35 17.12 64.97
CA PRO A 113 40.35 15.66 65.06
C PRO A 113 40.82 15.27 66.46
N GLY A 114 40.11 14.37 67.15
CA GLY A 114 40.53 13.86 68.46
C GLY A 114 41.98 13.35 68.42
N GLU A 115 42.80 13.78 69.38
CA GLU A 115 44.23 13.45 69.44
C GLU A 115 44.46 11.94 69.53
N ASN A 116 45.34 11.45 68.65
CA ASN A 116 45.79 10.07 68.53
C ASN A 116 47.18 9.93 69.18
N VAL A 117 47.33 9.02 70.16
CA VAL A 117 48.64 8.45 70.53
C VAL A 117 48.85 7.17 69.71
N SER A 118 49.63 7.31 68.64
CA SER A 118 50.40 6.31 67.87
C SER A 118 49.90 4.86 67.73
N GLY A 119 49.55 4.47 66.51
CA GLY A 119 49.57 3.07 66.05
C GLY A 119 48.90 2.87 64.69
N ARG A 120 49.68 2.60 63.64
CA ARG A 120 49.25 2.51 62.23
C ARG A 120 48.16 1.43 62.00
N GLY A 121 47.06 1.84 61.39
CA GLY A 121 46.01 0.97 60.85
C GLY A 121 44.74 1.78 60.66
N SER A 122 44.41 2.11 59.42
CA SER A 122 43.32 3.00 59.01
C SER A 122 41.94 2.46 59.39
N GLY A 123 41.18 3.25 60.15
CA GLY A 123 39.75 3.07 60.38
C GLY A 123 39.41 2.67 61.81
N SER A 124 39.23 3.65 62.69
CA SER A 124 38.65 3.43 64.02
C SER A 124 37.28 4.12 64.07
N ILE A 125 36.23 3.31 63.95
CA ILE A 125 34.82 3.64 64.17
C ILE A 125 34.58 3.63 65.69
N PHE A 126 33.88 4.63 66.22
CA PHE A 126 33.40 4.61 67.60
C PHE A 126 32.20 3.65 67.67
N ASP A 127 32.34 2.56 68.42
CA ASP A 127 31.28 1.56 68.64
C ASP A 127 30.71 1.71 70.07
N PRO A 128 29.52 2.33 70.26
CA PRO A 128 28.95 2.54 71.58
C PRO A 128 28.30 1.27 72.17
N CYS A 129 28.29 0.12 71.47
CA CYS A 129 27.57 -1.08 71.92
C CYS A 129 28.45 -2.17 72.56
N TRP A 130 29.77 -1.94 72.70
CA TRP A 130 30.69 -2.98 73.19
C TRP A 130 31.69 -2.49 74.24
N THR A 131 31.21 -2.01 75.39
CA THR A 131 31.88 -2.18 76.70
C THR A 131 30.90 -1.82 77.82
N GLY A 132 30.86 -2.60 78.90
CA GLY A 132 29.97 -2.39 80.05
C GLY A 132 30.34 -1.19 80.91
N TYR A 133 30.25 0.03 80.37
CA TYR A 133 30.43 1.30 81.08
C TYR A 133 29.14 2.14 81.02
N PRO A 134 28.65 2.70 82.13
CA PRO A 134 27.40 3.47 82.14
C PRO A 134 27.56 4.80 81.40
N ALA A 135 26.45 5.25 80.79
CA ALA A 135 26.25 6.48 80.03
C ALA A 135 26.57 7.77 80.83
N ALA A 136 27.85 8.06 81.01
CA ALA A 136 28.34 9.27 81.66
C ALA A 136 29.59 9.82 80.95
N GLN A 137 29.43 10.24 79.70
CA GLN A 137 30.23 11.35 79.17
C GLN A 137 29.26 12.39 78.60
N GLY A 138 29.43 13.63 79.04
CA GLY A 138 28.52 14.76 78.77
C GLY A 138 28.58 15.29 77.33
N PRO A 139 27.88 16.41 77.04
CA PRO A 139 27.78 17.01 75.71
C PRO A 139 29.16 17.22 75.05
N PHE A 140 29.23 17.02 73.73
CA PHE A 140 30.42 17.41 72.96
C PHE A 140 30.40 18.93 72.77
N ALA A 141 31.17 19.66 73.57
CA ALA A 141 31.20 21.12 73.57
C ALA A 141 32.34 21.67 72.71
N LEU A 142 31.99 22.37 71.62
CA LEU A 142 32.89 23.26 70.90
C LEU A 142 32.82 24.62 71.58
N ALA A 143 33.91 25.03 72.26
CA ALA A 143 33.95 26.31 72.96
C ALA A 143 34.98 27.24 72.31
N LEU A 144 34.55 28.46 72.00
CA LEU A 144 35.36 29.49 71.36
C LEU A 144 35.54 30.65 72.34
N LYS A 145 36.79 30.98 72.66
CA LYS A 145 37.10 32.18 73.46
C LYS A 145 37.01 33.40 72.57
N LEU A 146 36.12 34.32 72.90
CA LEU A 146 35.88 35.53 72.10
C LEU A 146 37.07 36.50 72.18
N THR A 147 37.91 36.38 73.21
CA THR A 147 39.14 37.15 73.38
C THR A 147 40.21 36.86 72.31
N ASP A 148 40.15 35.72 71.62
CA ASP A 148 41.09 35.34 70.56
C ASP A 148 40.67 35.82 69.15
N ALA A 149 39.48 36.41 69.01
CA ALA A 149 38.93 36.92 67.74
C ALA A 149 38.24 38.30 67.94
N PRO A 150 39.01 39.38 68.19
CA PRO A 150 38.45 40.70 68.41
C PRO A 150 37.78 41.23 67.14
N GLY A 151 36.47 41.54 67.20
CA GLY A 151 35.67 41.99 66.06
C GLY A 151 34.69 40.94 65.50
N LEU A 152 34.45 39.85 66.24
CA LEU A 152 33.49 38.84 65.84
C LEU A 152 32.05 39.36 65.84
N GLU A 153 31.48 39.57 64.66
CA GLU A 153 30.05 39.94 64.51
C GLU A 153 29.18 38.67 64.41
N ALA A 154 29.65 37.62 63.73
CA ALA A 154 28.87 36.40 63.51
C ALA A 154 29.73 35.12 63.66
N PHE A 155 29.07 34.03 64.03
CA PHE A 155 29.66 32.69 63.92
C PHE A 155 28.67 31.72 63.25
N LEU A 156 29.21 30.77 62.48
CA LEU A 156 28.45 29.69 61.88
C LEU A 156 28.84 28.37 62.56
N ALA A 157 27.88 27.71 63.18
CA ALA A 157 28.06 26.37 63.71
C ALA A 157 27.34 25.37 62.81
N THR A 158 28.06 24.39 62.28
CA THR A 158 27.52 23.37 61.37
C THR A 158 27.75 21.98 61.96
N ALA A 159 26.69 21.18 62.06
CA ALA A 159 26.77 19.79 62.44
C ALA A 159 26.12 18.92 61.36
N HIS A 160 26.85 17.93 60.86
CA HIS A 160 26.34 16.94 59.91
C HIS A 160 26.07 15.63 60.63
N THR A 161 24.83 15.17 60.54
CA THR A 161 24.39 13.84 60.97
C THR A 161 23.61 13.16 59.86
N ASN A 162 23.85 11.87 59.66
CA ASN A 162 23.07 11.05 58.74
C ASN A 162 21.67 10.78 59.33
N ASN A 163 20.77 11.77 59.25
CA ASN A 163 19.35 11.72 59.69
C ASN A 163 19.14 11.43 61.19
N ASN A 164 20.10 11.80 62.05
CA ASN A 164 19.91 11.71 63.51
C ASN A 164 19.69 13.11 64.10
N PRO A 165 18.70 13.27 65.00
CA PRO A 165 18.46 14.55 65.64
C PRO A 165 19.67 14.98 66.47
N VAL A 166 20.14 16.20 66.23
CA VAL A 166 21.18 16.85 67.03
C VAL A 166 20.55 17.98 67.81
N HIS A 167 20.74 17.98 69.12
CA HIS A 167 20.42 19.10 69.98
C HIS A 167 21.65 19.99 70.11
N ALA A 168 21.54 21.25 69.68
CA ALA A 168 22.59 22.24 69.90
C ALA A 168 22.21 23.13 71.09
N ARG A 169 22.96 23.03 72.18
CA ARG A 169 22.89 23.96 73.31
C ARG A 169 23.95 25.05 73.11
N VAL A 170 23.51 26.28 72.91
CA VAL A 170 24.41 27.45 72.94
C VAL A 170 24.38 28.03 74.35
N SER A 171 25.52 28.05 75.04
CA SER A 171 25.70 28.73 76.32
C SER A 171 26.70 29.87 76.20
N LEU A 172 26.24 31.07 76.58
CA LEU A 172 27.08 32.24 76.79
C LEU A 172 27.51 32.23 78.25
N ASP A 173 28.82 32.17 78.51
CA ASP A 173 29.33 32.23 79.88
C ASP A 173 29.27 33.67 80.39
N ASN A 174 28.31 33.93 81.25
CA ASN A 174 28.04 35.23 81.85
C ASN A 174 28.70 35.41 83.24
N GLU A 175 29.46 34.43 83.72
CA GLU A 175 30.07 34.48 85.07
C GLU A 175 31.36 35.31 85.12
N LYS A 176 31.89 35.76 83.98
CA LYS A 176 33.08 36.63 83.89
C LYS A 176 32.85 37.80 82.95
N GLN A 177 32.19 38.84 83.47
CA GLN A 177 32.18 40.14 82.79
C GLN A 177 33.61 40.67 82.67
N ILE A 178 33.99 41.06 81.45
CA ILE A 178 35.20 41.85 81.24
C ILE A 178 34.92 43.24 81.83
N PRO A 179 35.76 43.78 82.74
CA PRO A 179 35.54 45.11 83.29
C PRO A 179 35.55 46.15 82.16
N GLU A 180 34.45 46.87 81.99
CA GLU A 180 34.37 48.01 81.08
C GLU A 180 35.49 49.01 81.39
N THR A 181 36.31 49.33 80.39
CA THR A 181 37.27 50.42 80.47
C THR A 181 36.61 51.71 80.00
N ASP A 182 36.10 52.50 80.95
CA ASP A 182 35.96 53.97 80.90
C ASP A 182 35.27 54.62 79.68
N GLU A 183 34.03 54.23 79.33
CA GLU A 183 33.18 55.09 78.50
C GLU A 183 31.82 55.38 79.17
N ASN A 184 31.53 56.67 79.38
CA ASN A 184 30.43 57.19 80.22
C ASN A 184 29.03 57.15 79.58
N ASN A 185 28.62 56.09 78.87
CA ASN A 185 27.27 56.00 78.27
C ASN A 185 26.31 55.06 79.04
N ASN A 186 26.32 55.17 80.36
CA ASN A 186 25.53 54.35 81.29
C ASN A 186 24.02 54.70 81.23
N ASP A 187 23.33 54.34 80.14
CA ASP A 187 21.86 54.26 80.10
C ASP A 187 21.41 52.92 80.68
N LYS A 188 20.83 53.00 81.89
CA LYS A 188 20.40 51.85 82.72
C LYS A 188 19.09 51.19 82.29
N ASP A 189 18.54 51.53 81.12
CA ASP A 189 17.19 51.09 80.73
C ASP A 189 17.13 49.94 79.69
N ASP A 190 18.26 49.43 79.18
CA ASP A 190 18.28 48.29 78.25
C ASP A 190 18.62 46.96 78.95
N PHE A 191 17.71 46.49 79.81
CA PHE A 191 17.72 45.14 80.37
C PHE A 191 16.85 44.15 79.57
N PHE A 192 16.67 44.39 78.26
CA PHE A 192 16.21 43.35 77.35
C PHE A 192 17.44 42.69 76.73
N THR A 193 17.83 41.52 77.26
CA THR A 193 18.48 40.51 76.44
C THR A 193 17.66 40.40 75.15
N PRO A 194 18.18 40.78 73.97
CA PRO A 194 17.48 40.49 72.74
C PRO A 194 17.27 38.98 72.72
N PRO A 195 16.05 38.48 72.42
CA PRO A 195 15.86 37.05 72.26
C PRO A 195 16.89 36.55 71.25
N LEU A 196 17.54 35.44 71.60
CA LEU A 196 18.43 34.71 70.73
C LEU A 196 17.57 34.17 69.58
N ASP A 197 17.40 34.97 68.53
CA ASP A 197 16.62 34.56 67.37
C ASP A 197 17.52 33.71 66.47
N LEU A 198 17.25 32.41 66.44
CA LEU A 198 17.91 31.47 65.55
C LEU A 198 17.07 31.38 64.28
N TYR A 199 17.67 31.75 63.15
CA TYR A 199 17.00 31.74 61.86
C TYR A 199 17.49 30.55 61.02
N PRO A 200 16.57 29.76 60.43
CA PRO A 200 16.95 28.73 59.48
C PRO A 200 17.44 29.38 58.18
N LEU A 201 18.72 29.19 57.83
CA LEU A 201 19.26 29.59 56.51
C LEU A 201 18.81 28.65 55.37
N THR A 202 18.38 27.45 55.76
CA THR A 202 17.83 26.41 54.91
C THR A 202 16.57 25.85 55.56
N GLY A 203 15.51 25.63 54.80
CA GLY A 203 14.22 25.16 55.34
C GLY A 203 13.14 25.11 54.27
N THR A 204 11.88 25.12 54.70
CA THR A 204 10.72 25.11 53.80
C THR A 204 9.91 26.38 53.96
N LEU A 205 9.67 27.09 52.87
CA LEU A 205 8.66 28.16 52.80
C LEU A 205 7.33 27.55 52.41
N LEU A 206 6.33 27.78 53.24
CA LEU A 206 4.98 27.28 53.08
C LEU A 206 4.08 28.37 52.49
N TYR A 207 3.35 28.01 51.45
CA TYR A 207 2.23 28.80 50.93
C TYR A 207 0.90 28.09 51.29
N GLY A 208 -0.01 28.78 52.00
CA GLY A 208 -1.34 28.26 52.37
C GLY A 208 -1.62 28.08 53.88
N ASN A 209 -2.74 27.43 54.20
CA ASN A 209 -3.26 27.28 55.57
C ASN A 209 -3.26 25.79 56.00
N THR A 210 -2.36 25.43 56.92
CA THR A 210 -2.38 24.34 57.93
C THR A 210 -2.73 22.89 57.56
N ALA A 211 -3.04 22.53 56.31
CA ALA A 211 -3.27 21.11 55.96
C ALA A 211 -2.71 20.67 54.61
N VAL A 212 -2.39 21.60 53.70
CA VAL A 212 -1.90 21.27 52.36
C VAL A 212 -1.03 22.44 51.89
N PHE A 213 0.28 22.33 52.04
CA PHE A 213 1.22 23.42 51.73
C PHE A 213 1.97 23.16 50.43
N ALA A 214 2.19 24.20 49.63
CA ALA A 214 3.23 24.18 48.62
C ALA A 214 4.57 24.45 49.33
N GLU A 215 5.48 23.48 49.25
CA GLU A 215 6.79 23.53 49.88
C GLU A 215 7.82 24.07 48.88
N VAL A 216 8.49 25.16 49.25
CA VAL A 216 9.63 25.70 48.50
C VAL A 216 10.88 25.51 49.34
N SER A 217 11.84 24.75 48.82
CA SER A 217 13.16 24.58 49.48
C SER A 217 13.89 25.91 49.50
N LEU A 218 14.19 26.41 50.70
CA LEU A 218 14.75 27.74 50.91
C LEU A 218 16.27 27.74 50.87
N ALA A 219 16.82 28.70 50.11
CA ALA A 219 18.14 29.27 50.35
C ALA A 219 17.98 30.78 50.54
N ALA A 220 18.20 31.27 51.75
CA ALA A 220 18.14 32.71 52.05
C ALA A 220 19.45 33.39 51.61
N SER A 221 19.37 34.49 50.87
CA SER A 221 20.55 35.29 50.48
C SER A 221 20.71 36.58 51.27
N ASP A 222 19.62 37.14 51.82
CA ASP A 222 19.63 38.37 52.63
C ASP A 222 18.46 38.38 53.64
N ILE A 223 18.68 38.92 54.84
CA ILE A 223 17.70 39.00 55.93
C ILE A 223 17.69 40.42 56.47
N VAL A 224 16.56 41.12 56.34
CA VAL A 224 16.40 42.49 56.84
C VAL A 224 15.26 42.56 57.86
N ARG A 225 15.58 43.06 59.06
CA ARG A 225 14.65 43.09 60.20
C ARG A 225 13.69 44.30 60.20
N ASN A 226 14.04 45.37 59.46
CA ASN A 226 13.31 46.64 59.50
C ASN A 226 12.40 46.82 58.27
N GLY A 227 11.07 46.71 58.46
CA GLY A 227 10.09 47.03 57.42
C GLY A 227 8.73 46.33 57.53
N CYS A 228 8.63 45.27 58.33
CA CYS A 228 7.41 44.49 58.46
C CYS A 228 6.49 44.97 59.59
N GLY A 229 5.16 44.90 59.37
CA GLY A 229 4.17 45.31 60.36
C GLY A 229 4.15 44.40 61.60
N PRO A 230 3.56 44.85 62.73
CA PRO A 230 3.49 44.08 63.97
C PRO A 230 2.80 42.73 63.74
N GLY A 231 3.48 41.63 64.13
CA GLY A 231 3.01 40.26 63.94
C GLY A 231 3.60 39.53 62.73
N MET A 232 4.41 40.18 61.91
CA MET A 232 5.21 39.54 60.86
C MET A 232 6.66 39.38 61.33
N ALA A 233 7.30 38.29 60.92
CA ALA A 233 8.57 37.87 61.48
C ALA A 233 9.77 38.59 60.84
N MET A 234 9.87 38.63 59.50
CA MET A 234 11.12 38.99 58.81
C MET A 234 10.88 39.40 57.35
N ALA A 235 11.73 40.26 56.77
CA ALA A 235 11.84 40.46 55.33
C ALA A 235 13.07 39.68 54.80
N MET A 236 12.87 38.73 53.88
CA MET A 236 13.94 37.86 53.37
C MET A 236 13.93 37.79 51.85
N ASP A 237 15.12 37.73 51.23
CA ASP A 237 15.30 37.29 49.85
C ASP A 237 15.44 35.77 49.82
N VAL A 238 14.49 35.09 49.18
CA VAL A 238 14.45 33.63 49.12
C VAL A 238 14.23 33.15 47.70
N TRP A 239 15.05 32.18 47.29
CA TRP A 239 14.89 31.43 46.06
C TRP A 239 14.82 29.94 46.37
N GLY A 240 14.09 29.21 45.55
CA GLY A 240 13.91 27.78 45.73
C GLY A 240 13.22 27.11 44.57
N THR A 241 13.17 25.78 44.60
CA THR A 241 12.39 24.98 43.66
C THR A 241 11.08 24.58 44.31
N TRP A 242 9.97 24.82 43.61
CA TRP A 242 8.66 24.32 43.98
C TRP A 242 8.26 23.16 43.07
N GLN A 243 7.76 22.09 43.67
CA GLN A 243 7.14 21.00 42.91
C GLN A 243 5.61 21.09 43.02
N PRO A 244 4.88 21.30 41.90
CA PRO A 244 3.42 21.52 41.91
C PRO A 244 2.55 20.31 42.28
N SER A 245 3.13 19.12 42.25
CA SER A 245 2.46 17.87 42.60
C SER A 245 3.41 16.93 43.33
N THR A 246 2.85 15.97 44.06
CA THR A 246 3.63 14.86 44.64
C THR A 246 4.05 13.81 43.59
N SER A 247 3.49 13.89 42.39
CA SER A 247 3.88 13.04 41.27
C SER A 247 4.94 13.71 40.39
N ASP A 248 5.62 12.92 39.57
CA ASP A 248 6.58 13.40 38.58
C ASP A 248 5.89 13.97 37.31
N SER A 249 4.59 14.27 37.37
CA SER A 249 3.80 14.75 36.22
C SER A 249 4.07 16.22 35.87
N TRP A 250 4.68 16.99 36.78
CA TRP A 250 5.02 18.42 36.62
C TRP A 250 6.52 18.66 36.72
N SER A 251 7.02 19.62 35.94
CA SER A 251 8.39 20.11 36.09
C SER A 251 8.50 21.00 37.33
N ALA A 252 9.58 20.81 38.10
CA ALA A 252 9.89 21.71 39.21
C ALA A 252 10.20 23.11 38.66
N GLU A 253 9.63 24.14 39.29
CA GLU A 253 9.78 25.52 38.85
C GLU A 253 10.57 26.33 39.88
N THR A 254 11.41 27.25 39.40
CA THR A 254 12.20 28.12 40.30
C THR A 254 11.32 29.27 40.78
N VAL A 255 10.99 29.28 42.06
CA VAL A 255 10.28 30.39 42.70
C VAL A 255 11.31 31.39 43.18
N THR A 256 11.27 32.59 42.59
CA THR A 256 12.00 33.75 43.10
C THR A 256 11.01 34.62 43.87
N VAL A 257 11.18 34.71 45.18
CA VAL A 257 10.42 35.67 45.98
C VAL A 257 11.14 37.01 45.89
N PRO A 258 10.46 38.10 45.49
CA PRO A 258 11.09 39.42 45.37
C PRO A 258 11.72 39.85 46.69
N ALA A 259 12.80 40.62 46.58
CA ALA A 259 13.49 41.20 47.72
C ALA A 259 12.55 41.90 48.69
N MET A 260 12.77 41.61 49.99
CA MET A 260 12.12 42.25 51.13
C MET A 260 10.66 41.86 51.39
N GLN A 261 10.26 40.62 51.09
CA GLN A 261 8.90 40.17 51.43
C GLN A 261 8.77 39.77 52.91
N CYS A 262 7.74 40.29 53.59
CA CYS A 262 7.43 39.93 54.97
C CYS A 262 6.88 38.49 55.08
N LEU A 263 7.51 37.65 55.88
CA LEU A 263 7.10 36.27 56.16
C LEU A 263 6.52 36.14 57.57
N ASP A 264 5.60 35.20 57.76
CA ASP A 264 5.05 34.82 59.07
C ASP A 264 5.79 33.58 59.61
N LEU A 265 5.97 33.49 60.92
CA LEU A 265 6.60 32.34 61.59
C LEU A 265 5.50 31.51 62.25
N LYS A 266 5.26 30.30 61.76
CA LYS A 266 4.32 29.38 62.39
C LYS A 266 5.04 28.29 63.18
N PRO A 267 4.71 28.11 64.48
CA PRO A 267 5.16 26.96 65.24
C PRO A 267 4.59 25.67 64.64
N ASN A 268 5.44 24.70 64.33
CA ASN A 268 5.08 23.36 63.88
C ASN A 268 5.80 22.30 64.73
N GLY A 269 5.19 21.96 65.87
CA GLY A 269 5.84 21.11 66.88
C GLY A 269 7.11 21.77 67.43
N ASN A 270 8.26 21.10 67.30
CA ASN A 270 9.58 21.60 67.72
C ASN A 270 10.32 22.36 66.59
N ARG A 271 9.64 22.66 65.47
CA ARG A 271 10.18 23.36 64.30
C ARG A 271 9.42 24.67 64.06
N PHE A 272 10.05 25.59 63.33
CA PHE A 272 9.39 26.80 62.83
C PHE A 272 9.28 26.70 61.31
N ASP A 273 8.08 26.87 60.78
CA ASP A 273 7.86 26.99 59.35
C ASP A 273 7.71 28.46 58.98
N LEU A 274 8.34 28.88 57.88
CA LEU A 274 8.09 30.19 57.29
C LEU A 274 6.84 30.10 56.44
N VAL A 275 5.93 31.07 56.59
CA VAL A 275 4.69 31.14 55.83
C VAL A 275 4.68 32.44 55.04
N ALA A 276 4.46 32.33 53.73
CA ALA A 276 4.35 33.51 52.88
C ALA A 276 3.07 34.29 53.21
N THR A 277 3.18 35.61 53.40
CA THR A 277 2.03 36.48 53.72
C THR A 277 1.44 37.23 52.52
N VAL A 278 2.17 37.27 51.39
CA VAL A 278 1.71 37.90 50.15
C VAL A 278 1.91 36.98 48.95
N ASP A 279 1.19 37.32 47.88
CA ASP A 279 1.14 36.59 46.63
C ASP A 279 2.39 36.81 45.79
N ASN A 280 2.94 35.72 45.26
CA ASN A 280 4.07 35.70 44.36
C ASN A 280 3.69 35.06 43.03
N VAL A 281 3.99 35.74 41.94
CA VAL A 281 3.83 35.17 40.59
C VAL A 281 5.05 34.32 40.29
N VAL A 282 4.85 33.02 40.10
CA VAL A 282 5.92 32.06 39.76
C VAL A 282 6.25 32.11 38.27
N GLY A 283 5.26 32.43 37.44
CA GLY A 283 5.40 32.48 35.98
C GLY A 283 4.58 31.38 35.31
N THR A 284 5.20 30.63 34.42
CA THR A 284 4.60 29.59 33.60
C THR A 284 5.12 28.23 34.04
N MET A 285 4.23 27.25 34.16
CA MET A 285 4.59 25.88 34.52
C MET A 285 4.16 24.90 33.44
N THR A 286 4.98 23.89 33.18
CA THR A 286 4.63 22.80 32.27
C THR A 286 4.48 21.48 33.00
N GLY A 287 3.55 20.64 32.53
CA GLY A 287 3.32 19.32 33.10
C GLY A 287 2.49 18.44 32.20
N THR A 288 1.97 17.36 32.78
CA THR A 288 1.08 16.43 32.10
C THR A 288 -0.15 16.15 32.96
N LEU A 289 -1.34 16.26 32.37
CA LEU A 289 -2.61 15.93 33.02
C LEU A 289 -3.37 14.93 32.17
N ASN A 290 -3.72 13.77 32.75
CA ASN A 290 -4.34 12.66 32.03
C ASN A 290 -3.55 12.25 30.75
N GLY A 291 -2.22 12.38 30.82
CA GLY A 291 -1.29 12.13 29.71
C GLY A 291 -1.21 13.25 28.65
N LEU A 292 -1.96 14.34 28.78
CA LEU A 292 -1.91 15.50 27.88
C LEU A 292 -0.90 16.52 28.42
N ALA A 293 -0.06 17.06 27.53
CA ALA A 293 0.85 18.13 27.90
C ALA A 293 0.06 19.41 28.22
N VAL A 294 0.39 20.03 29.34
CA VAL A 294 -0.26 21.24 29.83
C VAL A 294 0.76 22.31 30.19
N GLU A 295 0.32 23.54 30.10
CA GLU A 295 1.03 24.76 30.47
C GLU A 295 0.08 25.60 31.32
N VAL A 296 0.51 26.04 32.50
CA VAL A 296 -0.26 26.93 33.36
C VAL A 296 0.49 28.24 33.48
N ASP A 297 -0.07 29.29 32.90
CA ASP A 297 0.46 30.65 32.96
C ASP A 297 -0.04 31.40 34.18
N ASN A 298 0.74 32.39 34.62
CA ASN A 298 0.41 33.28 35.73
C ASN A 298 0.08 32.53 37.03
N VAL A 299 0.87 31.52 37.36
CA VAL A 299 0.70 30.76 38.61
C VAL A 299 1.05 31.66 39.79
N ILE A 300 0.14 31.73 40.77
CA ILE A 300 0.29 32.57 41.97
C ILE A 300 0.42 31.69 43.20
N LEU A 301 1.54 31.79 43.93
CA LEU A 301 1.71 31.21 45.25
C LEU A 301 1.41 32.27 46.32
N GLY A 302 0.40 32.04 47.15
CA GLY A 302 -0.06 33.04 48.13
C GLY A 302 -0.32 32.47 49.52
N ALA A 303 -0.77 33.36 50.42
CA ALA A 303 -1.13 33.00 51.79
C ALA A 303 -2.28 31.98 51.86
N THR A 304 -3.08 31.87 50.80
CA THR A 304 -4.18 30.90 50.65
C THR A 304 -3.80 29.62 49.89
N GLY A 305 -2.53 29.45 49.53
CA GLY A 305 -2.01 28.33 48.74
C GLY A 305 -1.75 28.69 47.27
N ALA A 306 -1.50 27.67 46.45
CA ALA A 306 -1.24 27.84 45.03
C ALA A 306 -2.54 28.06 44.24
N ARG A 307 -2.54 29.06 43.37
CA ARG A 307 -3.65 29.41 42.48
C ARG A 307 -3.17 29.37 41.03
N PRO A 308 -3.73 28.48 40.19
CA PRO A 308 -3.43 28.46 38.77
C PRO A 308 -4.02 29.69 38.08
N GLY A 309 -3.31 30.24 37.08
CA GLY A 309 -3.85 31.26 36.20
C GLY A 309 -4.57 30.64 35.00
N THR A 310 -4.04 30.85 33.80
CA THR A 310 -4.62 30.29 32.56
C THR A 310 -3.99 28.94 32.27
N LEU A 311 -4.82 27.91 32.08
CA LEU A 311 -4.36 26.58 31.68
C LEU A 311 -4.47 26.44 30.16
N THR A 312 -3.34 26.25 29.50
CA THR A 312 -3.25 25.85 28.10
C THR A 312 -2.95 24.37 28.04
N MET A 313 -3.76 23.60 27.32
CA MET A 313 -3.60 22.16 27.15
C MET A 313 -3.37 21.83 25.68
N GLN A 314 -2.32 21.06 25.39
CA GLN A 314 -2.07 20.56 24.04
C GLN A 314 -3.04 19.42 23.74
N LEU A 315 -3.72 19.51 22.61
CA LEU A 315 -4.55 18.42 22.10
C LEU A 315 -3.66 17.31 21.55
N PRO A 316 -4.15 16.06 21.51
CA PRO A 316 -3.45 14.95 20.86
C PRO A 316 -3.11 15.27 19.40
N ALA A 317 -2.08 14.61 18.88
CA ALA A 317 -1.71 14.76 17.47
C ALA A 317 -2.92 14.52 16.55
N GLY A 318 -3.05 15.33 15.50
CA GLY A 318 -4.18 15.25 14.56
C GLY A 318 -5.50 15.83 15.06
N HIS A 319 -5.55 16.42 16.27
CA HIS A 319 -6.75 17.08 16.80
C HIS A 319 -6.59 18.60 16.76
N THR A 320 -7.67 19.30 16.39
CA THR A 320 -7.70 20.77 16.35
C THR A 320 -9.02 21.31 16.89
N LEU A 321 -8.97 22.41 17.65
CA LEU A 321 -10.16 23.14 18.09
C LEU A 321 -10.32 24.39 17.22
N HIS A 322 -11.49 24.51 16.59
CA HIS A 322 -11.86 25.62 15.72
C HIS A 322 -12.88 26.51 16.42
N ALA A 323 -12.85 27.82 16.15
CA ALA A 323 -13.87 28.74 16.64
C ALA A 323 -15.22 28.49 15.93
N ASP A 324 -16.31 28.84 16.61
CA ASP A 324 -17.65 28.98 16.04
C ASP A 324 -17.97 30.47 15.92
N ASP A 325 -18.21 30.95 14.70
CA ASP A 325 -18.59 32.33 14.40
C ASP A 325 -20.11 32.56 14.47
N GLY A 326 -20.87 31.53 14.87
CA GLY A 326 -22.32 31.51 14.87
C GLY A 326 -22.91 31.05 13.53
N GLY A 327 -22.08 30.73 12.54
CA GLY A 327 -22.48 30.10 11.28
C GLY A 327 -22.76 28.61 11.40
N GLY A 328 -22.55 28.01 12.59
CA GLY A 328 -22.78 26.58 12.83
C GLY A 328 -21.74 25.69 12.15
N ARG A 329 -20.54 26.22 11.87
CA ARG A 329 -19.45 25.53 11.17
C ARG A 329 -18.08 25.90 11.72
N PRO A 330 -17.08 25.02 11.60
CA PRO A 330 -15.72 25.33 12.04
C PRO A 330 -15.07 26.41 11.17
N GLU A 331 -14.50 27.45 11.79
CA GLU A 331 -13.64 28.40 11.08
C GLU A 331 -12.34 27.72 10.59
N PRO A 332 -11.78 28.12 9.41
CA PRO A 332 -10.53 27.56 8.89
C PRO A 332 -9.28 28.12 9.61
N ARG A 333 -9.19 27.97 10.94
CA ARG A 333 -8.04 28.31 11.80
C ARG A 333 -8.02 27.49 13.10
N GLY A 334 -7.88 26.18 12.97
CA GLY A 334 -7.82 25.28 14.12
C GLY A 334 -6.58 25.52 14.99
N ARG A 335 -6.75 25.52 16.31
CA ARG A 335 -5.65 25.50 17.28
C ARG A 335 -5.38 24.07 17.71
N THR A 336 -4.11 23.71 17.90
CA THR A 336 -3.70 22.41 18.47
C THR A 336 -3.70 22.42 20.00
N SER A 337 -4.13 23.51 20.61
CA SER A 337 -4.23 23.67 22.05
C SER A 337 -5.58 24.28 22.45
N VAL A 338 -5.93 24.09 23.71
CA VAL A 338 -7.13 24.61 24.35
C VAL A 338 -6.73 25.47 25.54
N GLU A 339 -7.22 26.70 25.58
CA GLU A 339 -7.02 27.62 26.70
C GLU A 339 -8.27 27.62 27.60
N PHE A 340 -8.08 27.35 28.88
CA PHE A 340 -9.12 27.44 29.90
C PHE A 340 -8.95 28.74 30.69
N PRO A 341 -9.91 29.69 30.57
CA PRO A 341 -9.82 30.98 31.24
C PRO A 341 -10.12 30.89 32.75
N THR A 342 -10.85 29.85 33.17
CA THR A 342 -11.22 29.62 34.57
C THR A 342 -10.69 28.26 35.00
N VAL A 343 -9.67 28.27 35.86
CA VAL A 343 -9.06 27.07 36.45
C VAL A 343 -9.27 27.15 37.96
N LEU A 344 -9.88 26.11 38.52
CA LEU A 344 -10.04 25.97 39.96
C LEU A 344 -9.24 24.76 40.43
N PRO A 345 -8.35 24.92 41.42
CA PRO A 345 -7.74 23.77 42.06
C PRO A 345 -8.83 23.02 42.85
N ALA A 346 -8.98 21.70 42.65
CA ALA A 346 -9.76 20.89 43.59
C ALA A 346 -9.01 20.71 44.92
N SER A 347 -7.68 20.91 44.91
CA SER A 347 -6.78 20.97 46.07
C SER A 347 -5.71 22.03 45.83
N THR A 348 -5.43 22.87 46.83
CA THR A 348 -4.44 23.96 46.75
C THR A 348 -2.98 23.48 46.80
N ALA A 349 -2.72 22.17 46.93
CA ALA A 349 -1.35 21.64 46.89
C ALA A 349 -1.14 20.45 45.95
N ASP A 350 -2.11 20.14 45.08
CA ASP A 350 -1.89 19.12 44.05
C ASP A 350 -2.48 19.57 42.71
N PHE A 351 -1.57 19.95 41.81
CA PHE A 351 -1.92 20.35 40.45
C PHE A 351 -2.41 19.17 39.60
N ASP A 352 -2.30 17.92 40.06
CA ASP A 352 -2.92 16.78 39.37
C ASP A 352 -4.45 16.80 39.45
N LEU A 353 -5.03 17.61 40.36
CA LEU A 353 -6.47 17.70 40.58
C LEU A 353 -7.08 19.02 40.05
N LEU A 354 -6.49 19.62 39.02
CA LEU A 354 -7.06 20.82 38.39
C LEU A 354 -8.42 20.53 37.76
N VAL A 355 -9.37 21.45 37.98
CA VAL A 355 -10.68 21.45 37.33
C VAL A 355 -10.82 22.73 36.52
N ALA A 356 -11.09 22.58 35.22
CA ALA A 356 -11.23 23.71 34.31
C ALA A 356 -12.45 23.49 33.42
N SER A 357 -13.15 24.55 33.02
CA SER A 357 -14.33 24.43 32.15
C SER A 357 -14.60 25.71 31.36
N GLY A 358 -15.50 25.63 30.38
CA GLY A 358 -16.04 26.81 29.68
C GLY A 358 -15.51 27.03 28.26
N VAL A 359 -14.89 26.00 27.66
CA VAL A 359 -14.46 26.06 26.25
C VAL A 359 -15.57 25.55 25.35
N THR A 360 -15.86 26.33 24.31
CA THR A 360 -16.83 26.02 23.24
C THR A 360 -16.16 26.16 21.88
N GLY A 361 -16.58 25.35 20.91
CA GLY A 361 -16.07 25.43 19.53
C GLY A 361 -16.26 24.12 18.78
N PHE A 362 -15.57 23.97 17.66
CA PHE A 362 -15.60 22.74 16.87
C PHE A 362 -14.30 21.94 17.07
N LEU A 363 -14.38 20.83 17.78
CA LEU A 363 -13.29 19.87 17.87
C LEU A 363 -13.27 19.03 16.59
N HIS A 364 -12.14 19.03 15.88
CA HIS A 364 -11.92 18.24 14.68
C HIS A 364 -10.83 17.19 14.94
N VAL A 365 -11.01 16.02 14.34
CA VAL A 365 -10.05 14.91 14.37
C VAL A 365 -9.71 14.54 12.93
N GLY A 366 -8.44 14.68 12.54
CA GLY A 366 -8.00 14.57 11.14
C GLY A 366 -8.17 13.19 10.49
N SER A 367 -8.43 12.15 11.27
CA SER A 367 -8.69 10.78 10.80
C SER A 367 -10.13 10.53 10.32
N ILE A 368 -11.06 11.47 10.54
CA ILE A 368 -12.47 11.34 10.15
C ILE A 368 -13.01 12.65 9.56
N PRO A 369 -13.98 12.61 8.62
CA PRO A 369 -14.51 13.81 7.97
C PRO A 369 -15.59 14.52 8.80
N LEU A 370 -15.41 14.56 10.13
CA LEU A 370 -16.40 15.07 11.09
C LEU A 370 -15.77 16.09 12.05
N SER A 371 -16.53 17.14 12.35
CA SER A 371 -16.21 18.11 13.40
C SER A 371 -17.32 18.12 14.46
N PHE A 372 -16.95 18.13 15.74
CA PHE A 372 -17.86 18.06 16.88
C PHE A 372 -18.03 19.45 17.50
N HIS A 373 -19.24 19.99 17.51
CA HIS A 373 -19.52 21.24 18.20
C HIS A 373 -19.60 20.98 19.72
N VAL A 374 -18.49 21.23 20.42
CA VAL A 374 -18.39 21.03 21.86
C VAL A 374 -19.10 22.16 22.60
N GLN A 375 -20.16 21.82 23.32
CA GLN A 375 -20.92 22.76 24.14
C GLN A 375 -20.23 23.00 25.48
N THR A 376 -19.64 21.94 26.02
CA THR A 376 -18.80 22.00 27.21
C THR A 376 -17.58 21.13 27.00
N MET A 377 -16.42 21.68 27.30
CA MET A 377 -15.21 20.92 27.59
C MET A 377 -14.82 21.23 29.03
N ALA A 378 -14.61 20.18 29.80
CA ALA A 378 -14.20 20.25 31.18
C ALA A 378 -13.04 19.29 31.44
N LEU A 379 -12.02 19.81 32.11
CA LEU A 379 -10.99 19.01 32.73
C LEU A 379 -11.47 18.61 34.13
N THR A 380 -11.47 17.32 34.40
CA THR A 380 -11.66 16.77 35.75
C THR A 380 -10.38 16.09 36.20
N ALA A 381 -10.30 15.75 37.50
CA ALA A 381 -9.17 15.03 38.10
C ALA A 381 -8.80 13.70 37.39
N THR A 382 -9.67 13.15 36.56
CA THR A 382 -9.44 11.84 35.92
C THR A 382 -9.63 11.83 34.40
N VAL A 383 -10.29 12.83 33.82
CA VAL A 383 -10.69 12.84 32.41
C VAL A 383 -10.79 14.27 31.89
N LEU A 384 -10.27 14.52 30.68
CA LEU A 384 -10.70 15.65 29.85
C LEU A 384 -11.92 15.19 29.04
N GLY A 385 -13.04 15.87 29.15
CA GLY A 385 -14.24 15.46 28.44
C GLY A 385 -15.38 16.46 28.58
N GLY A 386 -16.51 16.12 28.01
CA GLY A 386 -17.67 16.99 28.07
C GLY A 386 -18.78 16.49 27.19
N ARG A 387 -19.54 17.43 26.61
CA ARG A 387 -20.60 17.09 25.68
C ARG A 387 -20.55 17.95 24.42
N PHE A 388 -20.80 17.31 23.28
CA PHE A 388 -21.12 18.01 22.05
C PHE A 388 -22.63 17.99 21.84
N ASN A 389 -23.16 19.02 21.20
CA ASN A 389 -24.58 19.13 20.88
C ASN A 389 -24.85 19.05 19.37
N ASP A 390 -23.80 19.12 18.55
CA ASP A 390 -23.89 19.00 17.10
C ASP A 390 -22.64 18.34 16.51
N VAL A 391 -22.79 17.72 15.34
CA VAL A 391 -21.70 17.09 14.58
C VAL A 391 -21.85 17.49 13.12
N VAL A 392 -20.81 18.12 12.58
CA VAL A 392 -20.80 18.67 11.23
C VAL A 392 -19.93 17.81 10.33
N TYR A 393 -20.50 17.38 9.23
CA TYR A 393 -19.76 16.73 8.16
C TYR A 393 -18.98 17.77 7.35
N GLN A 394 -17.66 17.61 7.29
CA GLN A 394 -16.76 18.67 6.81
C GLN A 394 -16.92 18.99 5.33
N TYR A 395 -17.31 18.01 4.52
CA TYR A 395 -17.49 18.20 3.09
C TYR A 395 -18.89 18.69 2.71
N ASP A 396 -19.76 19.04 3.68
CA ASP A 396 -21.04 19.66 3.38
C ASP A 396 -20.89 21.15 3.02
N LEU A 397 -19.87 21.57 2.28
CA LEU A 397 -19.56 22.98 2.04
C LEU A 397 -20.63 23.69 1.18
N ALA A 398 -20.95 24.94 1.54
CA ALA A 398 -21.72 25.82 0.67
C ALA A 398 -20.86 26.20 -0.54
N LEU A 399 -21.05 25.50 -1.64
CA LEU A 399 -20.33 25.74 -2.88
C LEU A 399 -21.01 26.83 -3.72
N GLU A 400 -20.21 27.53 -4.51
CA GLU A 400 -20.69 28.52 -5.48
C GLU A 400 -21.75 27.89 -6.42
N PRO A 401 -22.82 28.61 -6.80
CA PRO A 401 -23.89 28.08 -7.66
C PRO A 401 -23.46 27.46 -8.99
N LYS A 402 -22.26 27.81 -9.47
CA LYS A 402 -21.69 27.29 -10.73
C LYS A 402 -20.71 26.14 -10.51
N ASP A 403 -20.36 25.83 -9.27
CA ASP A 403 -19.51 24.70 -8.97
C ASP A 403 -20.29 23.40 -9.24
N SER A 404 -19.79 22.58 -10.16
CA SER A 404 -20.41 21.30 -10.50
C SER A 404 -20.59 20.35 -9.31
N ARG A 405 -19.81 20.51 -8.24
CA ARG A 405 -19.93 19.74 -7.00
C ARG A 405 -21.10 20.20 -6.14
N GLN A 406 -21.67 21.39 -6.38
CA GLN A 406 -22.86 21.85 -5.67
C GLN A 406 -24.08 20.97 -5.98
N SER A 407 -24.23 20.54 -7.25
CA SER A 407 -25.30 19.65 -7.68
C SER A 407 -24.96 18.17 -7.53
N ASN A 408 -23.68 17.80 -7.65
CA ASN A 408 -23.24 16.40 -7.64
C ASN A 408 -22.66 15.92 -6.30
N GLY A 409 -22.41 16.82 -5.36
CA GLY A 409 -21.65 16.55 -4.13
C GLY A 409 -20.14 16.40 -4.36
N PHE A 410 -19.41 16.18 -3.28
CA PHE A 410 -18.00 15.78 -3.33
C PHE A 410 -17.88 14.30 -3.71
N ILE A 411 -16.88 13.98 -4.52
CA ILE A 411 -16.56 12.61 -4.92
C ILE A 411 -15.89 11.92 -3.72
N SER A 412 -16.66 11.16 -2.95
CA SER A 412 -16.19 10.40 -1.80
C SER A 412 -17.15 9.24 -1.44
N ASN A 413 -16.66 8.29 -0.64
CA ASN A 413 -17.40 7.14 -0.12
C ASN A 413 -17.87 7.30 1.33
N ASP A 414 -17.56 8.43 1.97
CA ASP A 414 -17.98 8.85 3.31
C ASP A 414 -19.42 9.36 3.39
N GLN A 415 -20.23 9.27 2.33
CA GLN A 415 -21.60 9.80 2.32
C GLN A 415 -22.46 9.29 3.48
N ARG A 416 -22.16 8.10 4.01
CA ARG A 416 -22.82 7.54 5.20
C ARG A 416 -22.62 8.39 6.47
N LEU A 417 -21.55 9.17 6.51
CA LEU A 417 -21.21 10.05 7.64
C LEU A 417 -21.80 11.45 7.50
N LYS A 418 -22.57 11.73 6.43
CA LYS A 418 -23.06 13.07 6.13
C LYS A 418 -24.07 13.60 7.15
N LYS A 419 -24.92 12.73 7.71
CA LYS A 419 -25.97 13.07 8.67
C LYS A 419 -25.79 12.32 9.99
N PRO A 420 -24.79 12.69 10.80
CA PRO A 420 -24.71 12.20 12.17
C PRO A 420 -25.96 12.64 12.93
N SER A 421 -26.49 11.75 13.77
CA SER A 421 -27.57 12.09 14.70
C SER A 421 -27.02 13.10 15.72
N SER A 422 -27.49 14.34 15.65
CA SER A 422 -27.12 15.38 16.61
C SER A 422 -27.81 15.13 17.96
N GLY A 423 -27.04 15.08 19.04
CA GLY A 423 -27.57 14.91 20.39
C GLY A 423 -26.52 15.28 21.42
N ASN A 424 -26.97 15.63 22.64
CA ASN A 424 -26.13 16.02 23.77
C ASN A 424 -25.29 14.83 24.30
N THR A 425 -24.26 14.45 23.54
CA THR A 425 -23.52 13.19 23.66
C THR A 425 -22.20 13.42 24.38
N ALA A 426 -21.87 12.51 25.29
CA ALA A 426 -20.64 12.59 26.06
C ALA A 426 -19.42 12.17 25.22
N TYR A 427 -18.31 12.85 25.42
CA TYR A 427 -17.02 12.48 24.85
C TYR A 427 -15.91 12.61 25.90
N THR A 428 -14.81 11.90 25.67
CA THR A 428 -13.58 12.01 26.44
C THR A 428 -12.40 12.18 25.51
N ILE A 429 -11.35 12.86 25.95
CA ILE A 429 -10.09 13.04 25.24
C ILE A 429 -8.97 12.58 26.17
N SER A 430 -8.16 11.65 25.71
CA SER A 430 -6.93 11.20 26.37
C SER A 430 -5.72 11.61 25.53
N ALA A 431 -4.51 11.32 26.02
CA ALA A 431 -3.28 11.46 25.24
C ALA A 431 -3.32 10.75 23.86
N SER A 432 -4.11 9.68 23.77
CA SER A 432 -4.28 8.89 22.55
C SER A 432 -5.33 9.47 21.60
N GLY A 433 -6.31 10.25 22.06
CA GLY A 433 -7.26 10.94 21.19
C GLY A 433 -8.69 11.03 21.75
N LEU A 434 -9.63 11.39 20.88
CA LEU A 434 -11.07 11.48 21.17
C LEU A 434 -11.71 10.09 21.25
N ALA A 435 -12.54 9.87 22.28
CA ALA A 435 -13.42 8.71 22.39
C ALA A 435 -14.89 9.14 22.56
N THR A 436 -15.78 8.55 21.75
CA THR A 436 -17.23 8.80 21.76
C THR A 436 -17.97 7.76 20.92
N THR A 437 -19.29 7.69 21.03
CA THR A 437 -20.15 6.92 20.11
C THR A 437 -21.07 7.87 19.36
N LEU A 438 -21.12 7.75 18.04
CA LEU A 438 -21.92 8.54 17.13
C LEU A 438 -23.04 7.70 16.56
N GLY A 439 -24.25 8.22 16.53
CA GLY A 439 -25.35 7.65 15.76
C GLY A 439 -25.44 8.30 14.39
N PHE A 440 -26.01 7.58 13.43
CA PHE A 440 -26.32 8.04 12.08
C PHE A 440 -27.71 7.56 11.71
N ASP A 441 -28.49 8.43 11.09
CA ASP A 441 -29.85 8.10 10.67
C ASP A 441 -29.86 7.28 9.37
N ALA A 442 -30.99 6.63 9.10
CA ALA A 442 -31.22 5.95 7.83
C ALA A 442 -31.25 6.97 6.68
N GLU A 443 -30.51 6.70 5.61
CA GLU A 443 -30.46 7.56 4.44
C GLU A 443 -30.09 6.77 3.17
N SER A 444 -30.12 7.45 2.03
CA SER A 444 -29.60 6.96 0.77
C SER A 444 -28.57 7.94 0.19
N GLY A 445 -27.52 7.42 -0.42
CA GLY A 445 -26.47 8.22 -1.05
C GLY A 445 -25.76 7.46 -2.16
N ARG A 446 -24.77 8.12 -2.76
CA ARG A 446 -23.94 7.55 -3.83
C ARG A 446 -22.50 7.39 -3.35
N LEU A 447 -22.00 6.17 -3.39
CA LEU A 447 -20.57 5.87 -3.31
C LEU A 447 -19.96 6.13 -4.69
N HIS A 448 -18.71 6.59 -4.73
CA HIS A 448 -18.01 6.98 -5.95
C HIS A 448 -16.98 5.95 -6.42
N PHE A 449 -16.42 5.16 -5.50
CA PHE A 449 -15.41 4.14 -5.81
C PHE A 449 -15.86 2.77 -5.28
N PRO A 450 -16.39 1.87 -6.12
CA PRO A 450 -16.97 2.20 -7.42
C PRO A 450 -18.27 2.99 -7.26
N ALA A 451 -18.76 3.55 -8.37
CA ALA A 451 -20.01 4.29 -8.35
C ALA A 451 -21.19 3.33 -8.08
N LEU A 452 -21.75 3.42 -6.86
CA LEU A 452 -22.85 2.59 -6.36
C LEU A 452 -23.89 3.50 -5.69
N GLY A 453 -25.16 3.26 -5.93
CA GLY A 453 -26.20 3.75 -5.01
C GLY A 453 -26.19 2.88 -3.75
N SER A 454 -26.41 3.49 -2.58
CA SER A 454 -26.53 2.78 -1.32
C SER A 454 -27.68 3.39 -0.52
N ILE A 455 -28.46 2.52 0.12
CA ILE A 455 -29.51 2.84 1.08
C ILE A 455 -29.16 2.07 2.34
N TRP A 456 -29.03 2.77 3.46
CA TRP A 456 -28.67 2.20 4.76
C TRP A 456 -29.72 2.57 5.80
N GLY A 457 -29.94 1.67 6.76
CA GLY A 457 -30.67 1.98 7.98
C GLY A 457 -29.80 2.74 8.99
N PRO A 458 -30.34 3.07 10.18
CA PRO A 458 -29.57 3.77 11.18
C PRO A 458 -28.46 2.87 11.74
N PHE A 459 -27.30 3.44 12.05
CA PHE A 459 -26.16 2.72 12.61
C PHE A 459 -25.41 3.59 13.62
N SER A 460 -24.52 2.97 14.38
CA SER A 460 -23.64 3.69 15.31
C SER A 460 -22.18 3.35 15.06
N LEU A 461 -21.30 4.35 15.17
CA LEU A 461 -19.86 4.18 15.12
C LEU A 461 -19.25 4.59 16.45
N THR A 462 -18.28 3.80 16.91
CA THR A 462 -17.48 4.15 18.07
C THR A 462 -16.15 4.72 17.59
N LEU A 463 -15.83 5.89 18.12
CA LEU A 463 -14.51 6.50 18.02
C LEU A 463 -13.74 6.16 19.29
N GLN A 464 -12.50 5.75 19.12
CA GLN A 464 -11.54 5.54 20.19
C GLN A 464 -10.19 6.07 19.72
N ASP A 465 -9.52 6.85 20.56
CA ASP A 465 -8.21 7.43 20.25
C ASP A 465 -8.21 8.25 18.94
N GLY A 466 -9.34 8.90 18.65
CA GLY A 466 -9.57 9.67 17.42
C GLY A 466 -9.80 8.82 16.16
N ALA A 467 -9.72 7.49 16.22
CA ALA A 467 -9.94 6.61 15.09
C ALA A 467 -11.29 5.89 15.19
N LEU A 468 -11.83 5.44 14.04
CA LEU A 468 -12.95 4.51 14.02
C LEU A 468 -12.47 3.16 14.54
N VAL A 469 -13.23 2.56 15.47
CA VAL A 469 -13.00 1.19 15.90
C VAL A 469 -13.64 0.24 14.89
N ASP A 470 -12.91 -0.81 14.49
CA ASP A 470 -13.44 -1.85 13.60
C ASP A 470 -14.71 -2.50 14.19
N GLY A 471 -15.72 -2.74 13.33
CA GLY A 471 -16.88 -3.55 13.70
C GLY A 471 -18.19 -2.77 13.92
N GLY A 472 -18.33 -1.56 13.36
CA GLY A 472 -19.64 -0.93 13.23
C GLY A 472 -20.53 -1.78 12.34
N SER A 473 -21.36 -2.64 12.94
CA SER A 473 -22.38 -3.40 12.20
C SER A 473 -23.29 -2.42 11.49
N LEU A 474 -23.34 -2.51 10.17
CA LEU A 474 -24.29 -1.76 9.36
C LEU A 474 -25.59 -2.56 9.35
N SER A 475 -26.72 -1.89 9.59
CA SER A 475 -28.03 -2.47 9.33
C SER A 475 -28.11 -2.96 7.87
N PRO A 476 -28.98 -3.93 7.53
CA PRO A 476 -29.12 -4.42 6.16
C PRO A 476 -29.18 -3.26 5.14
N GLU A 477 -28.16 -3.17 4.29
CA GLU A 477 -28.04 -2.13 3.27
C GLU A 477 -28.61 -2.64 1.95
N THR A 478 -29.15 -1.74 1.13
CA THR A 478 -29.45 -2.03 -0.26
C THR A 478 -28.49 -1.24 -1.15
N TYR A 479 -27.81 -1.91 -2.06
CA TYR A 479 -26.97 -1.28 -3.06
C TYR A 479 -27.63 -1.32 -4.43
N SER A 480 -27.38 -0.31 -5.24
CA SER A 480 -27.75 -0.31 -6.66
C SER A 480 -26.53 -0.09 -7.54
N LEU A 481 -26.31 -1.00 -8.48
CA LEU A 481 -25.23 -0.93 -9.46
C LEU A 481 -25.83 -0.95 -10.86
N SER A 482 -25.48 0.02 -11.70
CA SER A 482 -25.82 0.03 -13.11
C SER A 482 -24.59 -0.41 -13.91
N GLN A 483 -24.55 -1.67 -14.33
CA GLN A 483 -23.43 -2.25 -15.07
C GLN A 483 -23.61 -1.97 -16.57
N SER A 484 -22.59 -1.38 -17.19
CA SER A 484 -22.58 -1.18 -18.64
C SER A 484 -22.47 -2.52 -19.37
N PRO A 485 -23.35 -2.80 -20.35
CA PRO A 485 -23.22 -3.92 -21.28
C PRO A 485 -22.25 -3.60 -22.43
N ASP A 486 -21.74 -2.35 -22.51
CA ASP A 486 -20.91 -1.90 -23.61
C ASP A 486 -19.61 -2.70 -23.65
N CYS A 487 -19.24 -3.05 -24.87
CA CYS A 487 -17.92 -3.56 -25.15
C CYS A 487 -17.43 -2.98 -26.48
N PRO A 488 -16.12 -2.76 -26.68
CA PRO A 488 -15.60 -2.34 -27.97
C PRO A 488 -16.07 -3.30 -29.07
N GLY A 489 -16.60 -2.75 -30.16
CA GLY A 489 -17.15 -3.54 -31.25
C GLY A 489 -18.20 -2.80 -32.07
N CYS A 490 -18.98 -3.60 -32.79
CA CYS A 490 -19.87 -3.18 -33.87
C CYS A 490 -21.21 -2.58 -33.48
N ALA A 491 -21.56 -2.65 -32.20
CA ALA A 491 -22.79 -2.12 -31.69
C ALA A 491 -22.58 -1.52 -30.30
N PRO A 492 -23.35 -0.49 -29.93
CA PRO A 492 -23.46 -0.12 -28.53
C PRO A 492 -24.10 -1.27 -27.75
N GLY A 493 -23.68 -1.47 -26.50
CA GLY A 493 -24.15 -2.56 -25.64
C GLY A 493 -25.62 -2.46 -25.25
N GLY A 494 -26.29 -1.34 -25.55
CA GLY A 494 -27.68 -1.08 -25.17
C GLY A 494 -27.78 -0.47 -23.77
N SER A 495 -28.96 -0.56 -23.15
CA SER A 495 -29.20 0.02 -21.82
C SER A 495 -28.41 -0.72 -20.72
N PRO A 496 -27.81 -0.01 -19.75
CA PRO A 496 -27.21 -0.60 -18.57
C PRO A 496 -28.12 -1.55 -17.80
N THR A 497 -27.55 -2.68 -17.34
CA THR A 497 -28.26 -3.63 -16.47
C THR A 497 -28.23 -3.13 -15.03
N LEU A 498 -29.40 -2.98 -14.41
CA LEU A 498 -29.52 -2.57 -13.02
C LEU A 498 -29.50 -3.78 -12.08
N PHE A 499 -28.57 -3.79 -11.15
CA PHE A 499 -28.46 -4.76 -10.05
C PHE A 499 -28.90 -4.08 -8.76
N ASN A 500 -29.99 -4.58 -8.15
CA ASN A 500 -30.44 -4.17 -6.83
C ASN A 500 -30.04 -5.27 -5.84
N LEU A 501 -29.04 -4.97 -5.01
CA LEU A 501 -28.37 -5.94 -4.15
C LEU A 501 -28.76 -5.67 -2.70
N THR A 502 -29.45 -6.62 -2.06
CA THR A 502 -29.78 -6.51 -0.64
C THR A 502 -28.72 -7.24 0.19
N ALA A 503 -28.07 -6.50 1.08
CA ALA A 503 -27.11 -7.05 2.02
C ALA A 503 -27.82 -7.76 3.17
N SER A 504 -27.39 -8.99 3.46
CA SER A 504 -27.79 -9.72 4.68
C SER A 504 -27.10 -9.15 5.91
N ALA A 505 -25.87 -8.69 5.75
CA ALA A 505 -25.07 -8.06 6.78
C ALA A 505 -23.97 -7.21 6.14
N GLY A 506 -23.56 -6.16 6.82
CA GLY A 506 -22.43 -5.34 6.42
C GLY A 506 -21.72 -4.74 7.62
N ALA A 507 -20.52 -4.24 7.39
CA ALA A 507 -19.75 -3.54 8.41
C ALA A 507 -18.89 -2.44 7.79
N MET A 508 -18.53 -1.49 8.64
CA MET A 508 -17.55 -0.45 8.34
C MET A 508 -16.23 -0.78 9.04
N GLY A 509 -15.12 -0.70 8.30
CA GLY A 509 -13.77 -0.79 8.84
C GLY A 509 -13.29 0.55 9.41
N TRP A 510 -12.15 0.50 10.12
CA TRP A 510 -11.50 1.65 10.76
C TRP A 510 -11.13 2.80 9.80
N ASP A 511 -10.98 2.51 8.51
CA ASP A 511 -10.70 3.47 7.44
C ASP A 511 -11.97 4.03 6.78
N GLY A 512 -13.14 3.65 7.28
CA GLY A 512 -14.44 3.98 6.70
C GLY A 512 -14.83 3.10 5.51
N ALA A 513 -14.04 2.09 5.16
CA ALA A 513 -14.39 1.17 4.07
C ALA A 513 -15.61 0.33 4.48
N SER A 514 -16.57 0.18 3.58
CA SER A 514 -17.72 -0.68 3.82
C SER A 514 -17.56 -1.99 3.07
N ILE A 515 -17.84 -3.09 3.75
CA ILE A 515 -17.94 -4.40 3.14
C ILE A 515 -19.23 -5.09 3.59
N ALA A 516 -19.94 -5.69 2.65
CA ALA A 516 -21.23 -6.29 2.89
C ALA A 516 -21.41 -7.58 2.11
N ARG A 517 -22.11 -8.52 2.73
CA ARG A 517 -22.48 -9.81 2.14
C ARG A 517 -23.85 -9.70 1.48
N ILE A 518 -23.91 -10.00 0.20
CA ILE A 518 -25.13 -10.13 -0.58
C ILE A 518 -25.47 -11.61 -0.71
N GLU A 519 -26.72 -11.97 -0.41
CA GLU A 519 -27.15 -13.38 -0.52
C GLU A 519 -27.32 -13.83 -1.96
N LYS A 520 -27.79 -12.94 -2.82
CA LYS A 520 -28.11 -13.19 -4.23
C LYS A 520 -27.89 -11.94 -5.08
N LEU A 521 -27.29 -12.07 -6.26
CA LEU A 521 -27.11 -10.95 -7.19
C LEU A 521 -28.42 -10.42 -7.79
N GLY A 522 -29.46 -11.25 -7.86
CA GLY A 522 -30.79 -10.91 -8.37
C GLY A 522 -30.90 -10.82 -9.91
N ASN A 523 -29.79 -10.53 -10.61
CA ASN A 523 -29.69 -10.53 -12.06
C ASN A 523 -28.41 -11.22 -12.52
N ASN A 524 -28.38 -11.62 -13.79
CA ASN A 524 -27.20 -12.20 -14.42
C ASN A 524 -26.31 -11.14 -15.06
N PRO A 525 -24.99 -11.15 -14.81
CA PRO A 525 -24.04 -10.35 -15.57
C PRO A 525 -24.06 -10.73 -17.06
N GLU A 526 -24.19 -9.74 -17.92
CA GLU A 526 -24.17 -9.92 -19.38
C GLU A 526 -23.60 -8.68 -20.09
N TRP A 527 -22.83 -8.89 -21.15
CA TRP A 527 -22.14 -7.83 -21.88
C TRP A 527 -21.74 -8.27 -23.29
N GLY A 528 -21.33 -7.30 -24.11
CA GLY A 528 -20.98 -7.51 -25.51
C GLY A 528 -22.25 -7.71 -26.35
N PRO A 529 -22.73 -6.73 -27.12
CA PRO A 529 -23.89 -6.92 -27.98
C PRO A 529 -23.58 -7.94 -29.08
N ASP A 530 -24.49 -8.88 -29.32
CA ASP A 530 -24.30 -9.92 -30.34
C ASP A 530 -24.84 -9.54 -31.74
N ASP A 531 -25.80 -8.61 -31.79
CA ASP A 531 -26.47 -8.15 -33.00
C ASP A 531 -26.84 -6.66 -32.81
N ALA A 532 -26.27 -5.80 -33.66
CA ALA A 532 -26.54 -4.36 -33.64
C ALA A 532 -28.01 -4.01 -33.86
N SER A 533 -28.73 -4.86 -34.60
CA SER A 533 -30.14 -4.69 -34.94
C SER A 533 -31.10 -5.23 -33.87
N LYS A 534 -30.60 -6.03 -32.91
CA LYS A 534 -31.39 -6.64 -31.83
C LYS A 534 -30.82 -6.29 -30.45
N PRO A 535 -31.01 -5.04 -30.00
CA PRO A 535 -30.59 -4.62 -28.67
C PRO A 535 -31.23 -5.51 -27.60
N GLY A 536 -30.40 -6.24 -26.84
CA GLY A 536 -30.84 -7.12 -25.74
C GLY A 536 -30.27 -8.52 -25.78
N ARG A 537 -29.76 -8.97 -26.94
CA ARG A 537 -28.98 -10.20 -27.01
C ARG A 537 -27.49 -9.90 -26.75
N LYS A 538 -26.78 -10.83 -26.10
CA LYS A 538 -25.43 -10.64 -25.53
C LYS A 538 -24.50 -11.80 -25.88
N ILE A 539 -23.26 -11.48 -26.23
CA ILE A 539 -22.17 -12.42 -26.52
C ILE A 539 -21.80 -13.16 -25.25
N PHE A 540 -21.58 -12.44 -24.15
CA PHE A 540 -21.22 -13.02 -22.87
C PHE A 540 -22.38 -12.93 -21.91
N ARG A 541 -22.71 -14.07 -21.29
CA ARG A 541 -23.71 -14.14 -20.23
C ARG A 541 -23.29 -15.14 -19.16
N ARG A 542 -23.32 -14.69 -17.91
CA ARG A 542 -23.20 -15.56 -16.74
C ARG A 542 -24.57 -16.11 -16.41
N LEU A 543 -24.78 -17.40 -16.61
CA LEU A 543 -26.05 -18.08 -16.32
C LEU A 543 -26.06 -18.51 -14.84
N ASP A 544 -27.22 -18.38 -14.19
CA ASP A 544 -27.51 -18.74 -12.80
C ASP A 544 -26.77 -17.94 -11.70
N ASP A 545 -25.82 -17.07 -12.07
CA ASP A 545 -25.12 -16.17 -11.16
C ASP A 545 -26.10 -15.26 -10.38
N GLN A 546 -27.33 -15.04 -10.87
CA GLN A 546 -28.36 -14.31 -10.14
C GLN A 546 -28.66 -14.88 -8.73
N GLU A 547 -28.47 -16.18 -8.53
CA GLU A 547 -28.73 -16.86 -7.26
C GLU A 547 -27.46 -16.99 -6.38
N HIS A 548 -26.28 -16.65 -6.89
CA HIS A 548 -25.03 -16.79 -6.15
C HIS A 548 -24.83 -15.63 -5.15
N PRO A 549 -24.22 -15.90 -3.98
CA PRO A 549 -23.83 -14.85 -3.06
C PRO A 549 -22.69 -14.02 -3.62
N ALA A 550 -22.62 -12.78 -3.17
CA ALA A 550 -21.61 -11.82 -3.58
C ALA A 550 -21.14 -10.96 -2.42
N VAL A 551 -20.04 -10.25 -2.61
CA VAL A 551 -19.49 -9.30 -1.63
C VAL A 551 -19.41 -7.93 -2.26
N VAL A 552 -20.08 -6.96 -1.66
CA VAL A 552 -19.92 -5.54 -2.02
C VAL A 552 -18.80 -4.98 -1.16
N HIS A 553 -17.79 -4.40 -1.80
CA HIS A 553 -16.74 -3.65 -1.13
C HIS A 553 -16.64 -2.25 -1.74
N ALA A 554 -16.71 -1.24 -0.88
CA ALA A 554 -16.38 0.14 -1.23
C ALA A 554 -15.25 0.62 -0.30
N PRO A 555 -14.11 1.06 -0.85
CA PRO A 555 -13.04 1.66 -0.06
C PRO A 555 -13.56 2.84 0.76
N GLY A 556 -12.88 3.13 1.87
CA GLY A 556 -13.24 4.22 2.76
C GLY A 556 -12.78 5.59 2.25
N PHE A 557 -12.91 6.59 3.11
CA PHE A 557 -12.44 7.95 2.86
C PHE A 557 -11.00 8.16 3.35
N HIS A 558 -10.49 7.24 4.16
CA HIS A 558 -9.20 7.36 4.80
C HIS A 558 -8.13 6.57 4.05
N ALA A 559 -7.67 7.13 2.92
CA ALA A 559 -6.49 6.65 2.22
C ALA A 559 -5.23 7.21 2.91
N GLN A 560 -4.89 6.71 4.10
CA GLN A 560 -3.73 7.23 4.82
C GLN A 560 -2.42 6.92 4.07
N GLY A 561 -1.88 7.95 3.41
CA GLY A 561 -0.46 8.11 3.09
C GLY A 561 0.29 8.84 4.21
N THR A 562 -0.07 8.65 5.48
CA THR A 562 0.58 9.32 6.60
C THR A 562 0.67 8.40 7.82
N GLY A 563 1.80 7.71 7.98
CA GLY A 563 2.21 7.17 9.29
C GLY A 563 2.96 5.83 9.34
N GLY A 564 3.01 5.07 8.24
CA GLY A 564 3.80 3.83 8.15
C GLY A 564 4.68 3.82 6.89
N SER A 565 5.75 3.03 6.89
CA SER A 565 6.76 2.93 5.82
C SER A 565 6.24 2.43 4.45
N SER A 566 4.93 2.37 4.25
CA SER A 566 4.27 2.03 2.99
C SER A 566 3.31 3.15 2.64
N ASP A 567 3.82 4.23 2.06
CA ASP A 567 3.02 5.25 1.38
C ASP A 567 2.25 4.58 0.22
N THR A 568 1.09 3.99 0.51
CA THR A 568 0.21 3.48 -0.53
C THR A 568 -0.43 4.68 -1.21
N ALA A 569 -0.02 4.95 -2.45
CA ALA A 569 -0.68 5.95 -3.28
C ALA A 569 -2.20 5.72 -3.29
N VAL A 570 -3.01 6.78 -3.35
CA VAL A 570 -4.50 6.68 -3.37
C VAL A 570 -4.99 5.64 -4.38
N VAL A 571 -4.32 5.52 -5.53
CA VAL A 571 -4.61 4.51 -6.55
C VAL A 571 -4.44 3.08 -6.01
N GLN A 572 -3.40 2.80 -5.23
CA GLN A 572 -3.18 1.49 -4.62
C GLN A 572 -4.26 1.15 -3.59
N TYR A 573 -4.78 2.15 -2.87
CA TYR A 573 -5.88 1.97 -1.93
C TYR A 573 -7.21 1.71 -2.65
N LEU A 574 -7.55 2.54 -3.63
CA LEU A 574 -8.82 2.41 -4.38
C LEU A 574 -8.89 1.12 -5.21
N LEU A 575 -7.75 0.63 -5.70
CA LEU A 575 -7.67 -0.58 -6.51
C LEU A 575 -7.20 -1.82 -5.71
N GLY A 576 -6.91 -1.67 -4.42
CA GLY A 576 -6.51 -2.76 -3.54
C GLY A 576 -7.66 -3.73 -3.21
N MET A 577 -7.31 -4.80 -2.51
CA MET A 577 -8.25 -5.83 -2.06
C MET A 577 -8.46 -5.76 -0.55
N ARG A 578 -9.68 -6.02 -0.08
CA ARG A 578 -9.99 -6.02 1.35
C ARG A 578 -10.30 -7.43 1.82
N ALA A 579 -9.51 -7.91 2.79
CA ALA A 579 -9.82 -9.14 3.49
C ALA A 579 -11.10 -8.95 4.31
N ALA A 580 -11.90 -10.00 4.45
CA ALA A 580 -13.04 -10.00 5.34
C ALA A 580 -13.41 -11.43 5.70
N GLU A 581 -14.03 -11.57 6.87
CA GLU A 581 -14.53 -12.84 7.37
C GLU A 581 -16.01 -12.74 7.71
N TRP A 582 -16.69 -13.87 7.65
CA TRP A 582 -18.08 -14.02 8.09
C TRP A 582 -18.13 -14.99 9.26
N ASP A 583 -18.64 -14.53 10.40
CA ASP A 583 -18.79 -15.34 11.61
C ASP A 583 -20.16 -16.04 11.72
N GLY A 584 -21.03 -15.86 10.72
CA GLY A 584 -22.40 -16.37 10.75
C GLY A 584 -23.46 -15.29 11.01
N GLN A 585 -23.06 -14.11 11.53
CA GLN A 585 -23.97 -13.02 11.89
C GLN A 585 -23.50 -11.66 11.37
N ALA A 586 -22.19 -11.40 11.38
CA ALA A 586 -21.61 -10.14 10.96
C ALA A 586 -20.42 -10.34 10.00
N VAL A 587 -20.26 -9.37 9.10
CA VAL A 587 -19.07 -9.28 8.26
C VAL A 587 -18.01 -8.55 9.07
N ASN A 588 -16.84 -9.16 9.25
CA ASN A 588 -15.72 -8.58 9.97
C ASN A 588 -14.67 -8.11 8.94
N PRO A 589 -14.52 -6.79 8.70
CA PRO A 589 -13.52 -6.27 7.78
C PRO A 589 -12.11 -6.59 8.30
N GLY A 590 -11.27 -7.18 7.45
CA GLY A 590 -9.88 -7.50 7.75
C GLY A 590 -8.89 -6.45 7.23
N ALA A 591 -7.67 -6.86 6.94
CA ALA A 591 -6.63 -5.98 6.40
C ALA A 591 -6.95 -5.48 4.98
N HIS A 592 -6.48 -4.28 4.65
CA HIS A 592 -6.42 -3.77 3.29
C HIS A 592 -5.10 -4.15 2.64
N HIS A 593 -5.17 -4.73 1.44
CA HIS A 593 -4.05 -5.20 0.65
C HIS A 593 -3.91 -4.30 -0.58
N GLY A 594 -2.94 -3.38 -0.55
CA GLY A 594 -2.63 -2.54 -1.71
C GLY A 594 -2.23 -3.37 -2.95
N LEU A 595 -2.28 -2.78 -4.14
CA LEU A 595 -2.01 -3.47 -5.41
C LEU A 595 -0.65 -4.19 -5.48
N SER A 596 0.37 -3.71 -4.77
CA SER A 596 1.73 -4.29 -4.74
C SER A 596 1.88 -5.49 -3.79
N SER A 597 0.91 -5.72 -2.90
CA SER A 597 0.97 -6.82 -1.94
C SER A 597 0.91 -8.19 -2.64
N ASP A 598 1.46 -9.22 -2.00
CA ASP A 598 1.41 -10.58 -2.52
C ASP A 598 -0.03 -11.10 -2.62
N GLU A 599 -0.88 -10.74 -1.65
CA GLU A 599 -2.30 -11.10 -1.64
C GLU A 599 -3.05 -10.52 -2.84
N SER A 600 -2.84 -9.23 -3.14
CA SER A 600 -3.43 -8.60 -4.32
C SER A 600 -2.90 -9.19 -5.63
N ARG A 601 -1.59 -9.48 -5.72
CA ARG A 601 -0.99 -10.14 -6.89
C ARG A 601 -1.53 -11.55 -7.12
N ARG A 602 -1.88 -12.26 -6.05
CA ARG A 602 -2.54 -13.57 -6.11
C ARG A 602 -4.03 -13.50 -6.43
N GLY A 603 -4.64 -12.30 -6.38
CA GLY A 603 -6.08 -12.12 -6.54
C GLY A 603 -6.91 -12.46 -5.29
N ASN A 604 -6.26 -12.58 -4.13
CA ASN A 604 -6.92 -12.91 -2.87
C ASN A 604 -7.73 -11.73 -2.33
N HIS A 605 -8.84 -12.06 -1.67
CA HIS A 605 -9.80 -11.13 -1.07
C HIS A 605 -10.64 -10.33 -2.08
N PHE A 606 -11.36 -9.31 -1.62
CA PHE A 606 -12.41 -8.67 -2.42
C PHE A 606 -11.97 -7.29 -2.94
N MET A 607 -12.05 -7.10 -4.25
CA MET A 607 -11.78 -5.80 -4.88
C MET A 607 -12.96 -4.84 -4.69
N ALA A 608 -12.69 -3.54 -4.81
CA ALA A 608 -13.74 -2.52 -4.86
C ALA A 608 -14.75 -2.81 -5.98
N GLY A 609 -16.03 -2.99 -5.62
CA GLY A 609 -17.12 -3.44 -6.49
C GLY A 609 -17.93 -4.58 -5.89
N VAL A 610 -18.70 -5.23 -6.75
CA VAL A 610 -19.48 -6.42 -6.40
C VAL A 610 -18.67 -7.64 -6.82
N SER A 611 -17.96 -8.25 -5.88
CA SER A 611 -17.12 -9.42 -6.12
C SER A 611 -17.93 -10.71 -6.01
N VAL A 612 -17.71 -11.63 -6.93
CA VAL A 612 -18.39 -12.93 -7.02
C VAL A 612 -17.33 -14.00 -7.32
N GLY A 613 -17.35 -15.11 -6.59
CA GLY A 613 -16.33 -16.17 -6.68
C GLY A 613 -15.57 -16.39 -5.37
N PRO A 614 -14.46 -17.14 -5.40
CA PRO A 614 -13.73 -17.52 -4.19
C PRO A 614 -13.06 -16.33 -3.50
N SER A 615 -12.99 -16.39 -2.18
CA SER A 615 -12.26 -15.38 -1.39
C SER A 615 -10.77 -15.44 -1.66
N LEU A 616 -10.14 -16.63 -1.72
CA LEU A 616 -8.71 -16.79 -1.95
C LEU A 616 -8.48 -17.61 -3.22
N TYR A 617 -7.66 -17.09 -4.12
CA TYR A 617 -7.16 -17.81 -5.30
C TYR A 617 -5.97 -18.70 -4.96
N SER A 618 -5.16 -18.30 -3.99
CA SER A 618 -3.97 -19.02 -3.57
C SER A 618 -3.75 -18.85 -2.08
N TRP A 619 -3.90 -19.93 -1.30
CA TRP A 619 -3.67 -19.91 0.14
C TRP A 619 -2.32 -20.53 0.52
N GLY A 620 -1.45 -19.76 1.18
CA GLY A 620 -0.20 -20.27 1.75
C GLY A 620 0.75 -20.81 0.67
N ASN A 621 1.29 -22.01 0.90
CA ASN A 621 2.20 -22.69 -0.03
C ASN A 621 1.48 -23.69 -0.97
N SER A 622 0.17 -23.92 -0.81
CA SER A 622 -0.54 -24.93 -1.58
C SER A 622 -0.99 -24.44 -2.96
N ASN A 623 -0.97 -23.12 -3.21
CA ASN A 623 -1.51 -22.49 -4.43
C ASN A 623 -2.93 -22.99 -4.80
N GLN A 624 -3.73 -23.35 -3.79
CA GLN A 624 -5.09 -23.83 -3.97
C GLN A 624 -6.11 -22.72 -3.81
N VAL A 625 -7.15 -22.79 -4.64
CA VAL A 625 -8.32 -21.92 -4.55
C VAL A 625 -9.15 -22.31 -3.32
N HIS A 626 -9.56 -21.31 -2.55
CA HIS A 626 -10.40 -21.47 -1.38
C HIS A 626 -11.57 -20.49 -1.44
N VAL A 627 -12.79 -21.03 -1.44
CA VAL A 627 -14.02 -20.21 -1.48
C VAL A 627 -14.10 -19.30 -0.26
N GLY A 628 -13.69 -19.77 0.90
CA GLY A 628 -13.82 -19.08 2.19
C GLY A 628 -15.29 -18.91 2.61
N THR A 629 -15.51 -18.15 3.68
CA THR A 629 -16.83 -18.00 4.31
C THR A 629 -17.75 -16.98 3.63
N LEU A 630 -17.16 -16.03 2.89
CA LEU A 630 -17.88 -14.98 2.15
C LEU A 630 -17.96 -15.22 0.64
N GLY A 631 -17.07 -16.04 0.08
CA GLY A 631 -17.03 -16.29 -1.36
C GLY A 631 -18.12 -17.24 -1.84
N ALA A 632 -18.18 -17.39 -3.16
CA ALA A 632 -19.06 -18.34 -3.85
C ALA A 632 -18.22 -19.33 -4.67
N ASP A 633 -18.63 -20.61 -4.68
CA ASP A 633 -18.12 -21.57 -5.66
C ASP A 633 -18.94 -21.43 -6.95
N LEU A 634 -18.33 -20.89 -8.00
CA LEU A 634 -18.98 -20.70 -9.30
C LEU A 634 -18.92 -21.95 -10.19
N SER A 635 -18.26 -23.03 -9.75
CA SER A 635 -18.32 -24.33 -10.42
C SER A 635 -19.57 -25.13 -10.07
N GLN A 636 -20.19 -24.83 -8.93
CA GLN A 636 -21.35 -25.56 -8.42
C GLN A 636 -22.66 -24.80 -8.66
N PRO A 637 -23.76 -25.50 -8.96
CA PRO A 637 -25.08 -24.89 -8.93
C PRO A 637 -25.47 -24.44 -7.52
N VAL A 638 -26.21 -23.32 -7.45
CA VAL A 638 -26.90 -22.93 -6.20
C VAL A 638 -28.03 -23.90 -5.86
N ASP A 639 -28.77 -24.38 -6.86
CA ASP A 639 -29.79 -25.40 -6.69
C ASP A 639 -29.18 -26.81 -6.79
N PRO A 640 -29.12 -27.60 -5.71
CA PRO A 640 -28.52 -28.94 -5.74
C PRO A 640 -29.23 -29.93 -6.67
N ASN A 641 -30.43 -29.60 -7.19
CA ASN A 641 -31.14 -30.40 -8.18
C ASN A 641 -30.70 -30.12 -9.63
N VAL A 642 -29.95 -29.03 -9.85
CA VAL A 642 -29.37 -28.70 -11.14
C VAL A 642 -28.03 -29.45 -11.26
N PRO A 643 -27.76 -30.22 -12.32
CA PRO A 643 -26.48 -30.90 -12.46
C PRO A 643 -25.29 -29.92 -12.46
N ALA A 644 -24.17 -30.30 -11.83
CA ALA A 644 -22.93 -29.51 -11.87
C ALA A 644 -22.37 -29.30 -13.28
N SER A 645 -22.81 -30.12 -14.24
CA SER A 645 -22.52 -29.97 -15.66
C SER A 645 -23.28 -28.84 -16.35
N VAL A 646 -24.18 -28.12 -15.66
CA VAL A 646 -24.89 -27.00 -16.26
C VAL A 646 -23.93 -25.81 -16.45
N PRO A 647 -23.69 -25.41 -17.71
CA PRO A 647 -22.70 -24.40 -18.07
C PRO A 647 -23.07 -23.01 -17.56
N ARG A 648 -22.08 -22.28 -17.04
CA ARG A 648 -22.25 -21.04 -16.27
C ARG A 648 -21.84 -19.80 -17.06
N LEU A 649 -20.98 -19.94 -18.06
CA LEU A 649 -20.62 -18.87 -18.97
C LEU A 649 -21.07 -19.24 -20.38
N ARG A 650 -22.04 -18.52 -20.92
CA ARG A 650 -22.40 -18.59 -22.33
C ARG A 650 -21.59 -17.57 -23.12
N ILE A 651 -20.93 -18.01 -24.18
CA ILE A 651 -20.10 -17.20 -25.07
C ILE A 651 -20.57 -17.40 -26.50
N GLY A 652 -20.87 -16.32 -27.21
CA GLY A 652 -21.04 -16.34 -28.66
C GLY A 652 -19.70 -16.36 -29.37
N PHE A 653 -19.40 -17.39 -30.15
CA PHE A 653 -18.20 -17.46 -31.00
C PHE A 653 -18.55 -17.11 -32.45
N GLY A 654 -17.65 -16.38 -33.13
CA GLY A 654 -17.78 -16.06 -34.55
C GLY A 654 -18.52 -14.77 -34.88
N GLY A 655 -18.74 -13.89 -33.90
CA GLY A 655 -19.20 -12.53 -34.18
C GLY A 655 -20.65 -12.38 -34.68
N ASN A 656 -21.02 -11.13 -34.94
CA ASN A 656 -22.31 -10.71 -35.50
C ASN A 656 -22.45 -11.17 -36.97
N PRO A 657 -23.64 -11.57 -37.47
CA PRO A 657 -24.96 -11.56 -36.81
C PRO A 657 -25.43 -12.87 -36.22
N ASN A 658 -24.70 -13.95 -36.44
CA ASN A 658 -25.12 -15.27 -35.97
C ASN A 658 -23.98 -15.95 -35.19
N PRO A 659 -23.59 -15.41 -34.03
CA PRO A 659 -22.58 -16.06 -33.22
C PRO A 659 -23.11 -17.41 -32.77
N GLN A 660 -22.23 -18.41 -32.80
CA GLN A 660 -22.52 -19.72 -32.25
C GLN A 660 -22.32 -19.68 -30.73
N HIS A 661 -23.42 -19.64 -29.99
CA HIS A 661 -23.35 -19.69 -28.55
C HIS A 661 -22.92 -21.08 -28.07
N LYS A 662 -21.81 -21.11 -27.35
CA LYS A 662 -21.35 -22.26 -26.59
C LYS A 662 -21.41 -21.93 -25.11
N ASP A 663 -21.60 -22.99 -24.37
CA ASP A 663 -21.97 -23.00 -22.98
C ASP A 663 -20.79 -23.64 -22.25
N VAL A 664 -20.05 -22.83 -21.49
CA VAL A 664 -18.77 -23.16 -20.88
C VAL A 664 -18.97 -23.34 -19.36
N PRO A 665 -18.68 -24.54 -18.81
CA PRO A 665 -18.68 -24.74 -17.37
C PRO A 665 -17.62 -23.87 -16.70
N SER A 666 -17.89 -23.39 -15.48
CA SER A 666 -16.88 -22.71 -14.68
C SER A 666 -16.15 -23.70 -13.77
N ASN A 667 -14.88 -23.45 -13.50
CA ASN A 667 -14.17 -24.14 -12.42
C ASN A 667 -14.14 -23.28 -11.14
N LEU A 668 -13.60 -23.86 -10.07
CA LEU A 668 -13.51 -23.24 -8.74
C LEU A 668 -12.74 -21.91 -8.75
N GLY A 669 -11.79 -21.76 -9.68
CA GLY A 669 -10.99 -20.55 -9.90
C GLY A 669 -11.67 -19.51 -10.78
N THR A 670 -12.99 -19.50 -10.94
CA THR A 670 -13.68 -18.38 -11.59
C THR A 670 -14.00 -17.30 -10.55
N LYS A 671 -13.57 -16.06 -10.79
CA LYS A 671 -13.89 -14.89 -9.96
C LYS A 671 -13.95 -13.64 -10.80
N TYR A 672 -14.92 -12.78 -10.51
CA TYR A 672 -15.03 -11.48 -11.15
C TYR A 672 -15.55 -10.43 -10.17
N VAL A 673 -15.36 -9.16 -10.56
CA VAL A 673 -15.90 -7.99 -9.88
C VAL A 673 -16.72 -7.17 -10.88
N MET A 674 -17.94 -6.83 -10.50
CA MET A 674 -18.80 -5.94 -11.28
C MET A 674 -18.63 -4.49 -10.84
N ARG A 675 -18.54 -3.61 -11.83
CA ARG A 675 -18.47 -2.15 -11.68
C ARG A 675 -19.35 -1.49 -12.75
N PRO A 676 -19.61 -0.18 -12.66
CA PRO A 676 -20.42 0.49 -13.68
C PRO A 676 -19.83 0.38 -15.09
N ALA A 677 -18.51 0.30 -15.22
CA ALA A 677 -17.83 0.12 -16.49
C ALA A 677 -17.97 -1.30 -17.09
N GLY A 678 -18.48 -2.28 -16.33
CA GLY A 678 -18.56 -3.68 -16.77
C GLY A 678 -18.00 -4.67 -15.75
N VAL A 679 -17.70 -5.86 -16.24
CA VAL A 679 -17.13 -6.98 -15.49
C VAL A 679 -15.62 -7.03 -15.68
N THR A 680 -14.88 -7.20 -14.59
CA THR A 680 -13.44 -7.47 -14.58
C THR A 680 -13.21 -8.78 -13.86
N GLY A 681 -12.51 -9.74 -14.44
CA GLY A 681 -12.33 -11.04 -13.79
C GLY A 681 -11.58 -12.07 -14.63
N VAL A 682 -11.49 -13.26 -14.08
CA VAL A 682 -10.95 -14.44 -14.76
C VAL A 682 -12.04 -15.51 -14.77
N PHE A 683 -12.29 -16.08 -15.95
CA PHE A 683 -13.27 -17.12 -16.18
C PHE A 683 -12.55 -18.36 -16.66
N ASN A 684 -12.42 -19.33 -15.75
CA ASN A 684 -11.65 -20.54 -15.93
C ASN A 684 -12.58 -21.74 -16.12
N THR A 685 -12.13 -22.74 -16.89
CA THR A 685 -12.86 -24.00 -17.08
C THR A 685 -11.92 -25.19 -17.12
N ASP A 686 -12.39 -26.32 -16.61
CA ASP A 686 -11.72 -27.62 -16.75
C ASP A 686 -12.27 -28.41 -17.96
N SER A 687 -13.40 -27.95 -18.54
CA SER A 687 -14.06 -28.56 -19.68
C SER A 687 -14.04 -27.59 -20.85
N VAL A 688 -13.16 -27.86 -21.80
CA VAL A 688 -12.87 -26.94 -22.89
C VAL A 688 -13.95 -27.04 -23.99
N PRO A 689 -14.54 -25.90 -24.45
CA PRO A 689 -15.56 -25.94 -25.48
C PRO A 689 -14.96 -26.26 -26.86
N GLN A 690 -15.76 -26.85 -27.75
CA GLN A 690 -15.40 -27.07 -29.15
C GLN A 690 -16.31 -26.23 -30.06
N PRO A 691 -16.03 -24.92 -30.23
CA PRO A 691 -16.83 -24.06 -31.08
C PRO A 691 -16.62 -24.37 -32.57
N THR A 692 -17.67 -24.16 -33.36
CA THR A 692 -17.55 -24.03 -34.81
C THR A 692 -17.65 -22.55 -35.13
N VAL A 693 -16.62 -21.98 -35.75
CA VAL A 693 -16.47 -20.54 -35.94
C VAL A 693 -16.19 -20.27 -37.40
N TYR A 694 -16.97 -19.39 -38.04
CA TYR A 694 -16.89 -19.13 -39.48
C TYR A 694 -16.96 -20.39 -40.37
N GLY A 695 -17.52 -21.49 -39.86
CA GLY A 695 -17.55 -22.80 -40.51
C GLY A 695 -16.42 -23.77 -40.11
N TYR A 696 -15.33 -23.28 -39.52
CA TYR A 696 -14.21 -24.11 -39.04
C TYR A 696 -14.53 -24.73 -37.68
N THR A 697 -14.15 -25.98 -37.48
CA THR A 697 -14.22 -26.61 -36.15
C THR A 697 -12.93 -26.34 -35.39
N LEU A 698 -13.05 -25.78 -34.19
CA LEU A 698 -11.93 -25.45 -33.31
C LEU A 698 -11.96 -26.36 -32.07
N PRO A 699 -11.33 -27.54 -32.10
CA PRO A 699 -11.12 -28.33 -30.89
C PRO A 699 -10.12 -27.61 -29.97
N LEU A 700 -10.65 -26.83 -29.03
CA LEU A 700 -9.81 -26.16 -28.04
C LEU A 700 -9.26 -27.19 -27.04
N THR A 701 -8.01 -27.01 -26.62
CA THR A 701 -7.29 -27.82 -25.62
C THR A 701 -7.16 -27.10 -24.28
N ARG A 702 -7.22 -25.77 -24.29
CA ARG A 702 -7.28 -24.92 -23.09
C ARG A 702 -8.16 -23.71 -23.35
N PHE A 703 -9.00 -23.37 -22.38
CA PHE A 703 -9.85 -22.18 -22.46
C PHE A 703 -9.92 -21.47 -21.10
N ALA A 704 -9.48 -20.23 -21.06
CA ALA A 704 -9.64 -19.32 -19.94
C ALA A 704 -9.63 -17.89 -20.47
N ILE A 705 -10.63 -17.09 -20.09
CA ILE A 705 -10.68 -15.69 -20.51
C ILE A 705 -10.46 -14.79 -19.32
N ARG A 706 -9.62 -13.77 -19.49
CA ARG A 706 -9.48 -12.66 -18.55
C ARG A 706 -10.11 -11.42 -19.15
N GLN A 707 -10.78 -10.64 -18.31
CA GLN A 707 -11.47 -9.43 -18.74
C GLN A 707 -11.20 -8.24 -17.83
N VAL A 708 -11.20 -7.04 -18.44
CA VAL A 708 -11.12 -5.76 -17.76
C VAL A 708 -12.21 -4.83 -18.30
N SER A 709 -13.24 -4.56 -17.49
CA SER A 709 -14.37 -3.70 -17.88
C SER A 709 -15.00 -4.16 -19.20
N ASN A 710 -15.45 -5.41 -19.22
CA ASN A 710 -15.95 -6.17 -20.37
C ASN A 710 -14.93 -6.49 -21.47
N ARG A 711 -13.78 -5.80 -21.57
CA ARG A 711 -12.79 -6.06 -22.62
C ARG A 711 -12.01 -7.34 -22.34
N ILE A 712 -11.82 -8.19 -23.35
CA ILE A 712 -10.92 -9.35 -23.27
C ILE A 712 -9.48 -8.82 -23.11
N ASP A 713 -8.74 -9.42 -22.19
CA ASP A 713 -7.35 -9.10 -21.90
C ASP A 713 -6.41 -10.02 -22.69
N ASP A 714 -5.22 -9.52 -23.03
CA ASP A 714 -4.22 -10.22 -23.86
C ASP A 714 -3.69 -11.50 -23.19
N PHE A 715 -3.87 -11.62 -21.86
CA PHE A 715 -3.49 -12.80 -21.07
C PHE A 715 -4.55 -13.91 -21.04
N SER A 716 -5.47 -13.93 -22.01
CA SER A 716 -6.44 -15.02 -22.16
C SER A 716 -5.81 -16.23 -22.84
N TRP A 717 -6.24 -17.43 -22.45
CA TRP A 717 -5.84 -18.70 -23.05
C TRP A 717 -6.98 -19.23 -23.90
N VAL A 718 -6.77 -19.26 -25.21
CA VAL A 718 -7.67 -19.87 -26.18
C VAL A 718 -6.75 -20.70 -27.08
N ASP A 719 -6.41 -21.88 -26.57
CA ASP A 719 -5.40 -22.75 -27.15
C ASP A 719 -6.13 -23.98 -27.72
N GLY A 720 -5.64 -24.53 -28.82
CA GLY A 720 -6.32 -25.61 -29.51
C GLY A 720 -5.72 -25.92 -30.86
N SER A 721 -6.54 -26.45 -31.75
CA SER A 721 -6.20 -26.57 -33.15
C SER A 721 -7.37 -26.18 -34.07
N VAL A 722 -7.05 -25.98 -35.34
CA VAL A 722 -7.99 -25.80 -36.44
C VAL A 722 -7.67 -26.83 -37.52
N GLN A 723 -8.69 -27.58 -37.93
CA GLN A 723 -8.57 -28.50 -39.06
C GLN A 723 -8.99 -27.76 -40.34
N VAL A 724 -8.16 -27.80 -41.37
CA VAL A 724 -8.52 -27.44 -42.75
C VAL A 724 -8.82 -28.74 -43.50
N PRO A 725 -10.11 -29.04 -43.81
CA PRO A 725 -10.48 -30.31 -44.45
C PRO A 725 -10.21 -30.27 -45.98
N GLY A 726 -10.79 -31.22 -46.72
CA GLY A 726 -10.89 -31.14 -48.19
C GLY A 726 -9.55 -31.18 -48.93
N LYS A 727 -9.26 -30.14 -49.72
CA LYS A 727 -8.03 -30.06 -50.53
C LYS A 727 -6.82 -29.65 -49.70
N GLY A 728 -7.03 -28.86 -48.64
CA GLY A 728 -6.00 -28.51 -47.67
C GLY A 728 -5.52 -29.75 -46.91
N ASP A 729 -6.43 -30.43 -46.19
CA ASP A 729 -6.15 -31.64 -45.40
C ASP A 729 -4.94 -31.53 -44.45
N PHE A 730 -4.92 -30.48 -43.64
CA PHE A 730 -3.89 -30.26 -42.62
C PHE A 730 -4.49 -29.70 -41.32
N GLU A 731 -3.78 -29.91 -40.22
CA GLU A 731 -4.14 -29.39 -38.90
C GLU A 731 -3.15 -28.28 -38.48
N ILE A 732 -3.66 -27.27 -37.79
CA ILE A 732 -2.82 -26.22 -37.20
C ILE A 732 -3.14 -26.10 -35.71
N ALA A 733 -2.18 -26.38 -34.85
CA ALA A 733 -2.25 -26.08 -33.43
C ALA A 733 -1.86 -24.62 -33.14
N PHE A 734 -2.58 -23.98 -32.24
CA PHE A 734 -2.39 -22.59 -31.85
C PHE A 734 -2.52 -22.38 -30.34
N GLU A 735 -1.94 -21.26 -29.89
CA GLU A 735 -2.05 -20.70 -28.55
C GLU A 735 -2.54 -19.25 -28.62
N SER A 736 -3.21 -18.80 -27.55
CA SER A 736 -3.64 -17.41 -27.38
C SER A 736 -4.39 -16.84 -28.59
N LEU A 737 -5.31 -17.62 -29.16
CA LEU A 737 -6.18 -17.16 -30.23
C LEU A 737 -7.00 -15.95 -29.77
N ALA A 738 -6.89 -14.84 -30.50
CA ALA A 738 -7.56 -13.60 -30.12
C ALA A 738 -9.07 -13.77 -30.15
N LEU A 739 -9.72 -13.53 -29.00
CA LEU A 739 -11.17 -13.47 -28.85
C LEU A 739 -11.58 -12.03 -28.55
N GLU A 740 -12.40 -11.45 -29.41
CA GLU A 740 -12.93 -10.11 -29.23
C GLU A 740 -14.23 -10.11 -28.44
N CYS A 741 -14.64 -8.91 -28.03
CA CYS A 741 -15.82 -8.74 -27.22
C CYS A 741 -17.15 -8.88 -27.98
N THR A 742 -17.08 -8.81 -29.31
CA THR A 742 -18.15 -9.19 -30.24
C THR A 742 -18.24 -10.70 -30.40
N GLY A 743 -17.34 -11.48 -29.80
CA GLY A 743 -17.22 -12.91 -30.03
C GLY A 743 -16.43 -13.26 -31.29
N ASP A 744 -15.89 -12.26 -32.00
CA ASP A 744 -15.05 -12.47 -33.16
C ASP A 744 -13.73 -13.14 -32.78
N ILE A 745 -13.25 -14.00 -33.68
CA ILE A 745 -11.94 -14.61 -33.59
C ILE A 745 -11.01 -13.94 -34.59
N GLY A 746 -9.79 -13.60 -34.12
CA GLY A 746 -8.76 -12.95 -34.93
C GLY A 746 -7.55 -13.85 -35.16
N LYS A 747 -6.35 -13.29 -34.95
CA LYS A 747 -5.08 -14.00 -35.09
C LYS A 747 -4.77 -14.89 -33.90
N GLY A 748 -4.04 -15.98 -34.15
CA GLY A 748 -3.50 -16.87 -33.12
C GLY A 748 -1.99 -17.00 -33.24
N LEU A 749 -1.34 -17.41 -32.15
CA LEU A 749 0.07 -17.78 -32.18
C LEU A 749 0.16 -19.25 -32.57
N VAL A 750 0.87 -19.57 -33.65
CA VAL A 750 1.12 -20.97 -34.01
C VAL A 750 2.02 -21.58 -32.95
N VAL A 751 1.64 -22.75 -32.42
CA VAL A 751 2.50 -23.49 -31.48
C VAL A 751 3.77 -23.86 -32.23
N ARG A 752 4.88 -23.23 -31.87
CA ARG A 752 6.17 -23.41 -32.54
C ARG A 752 7.09 -24.21 -31.64
N GLU A 753 7.28 -25.47 -32.00
CA GLU A 753 8.44 -26.23 -31.57
C GLU A 753 9.50 -26.17 -32.69
N THR A 754 10.78 -26.16 -32.33
CA THR A 754 11.83 -26.07 -33.36
C THR A 754 11.88 -27.40 -34.08
N CYS A 755 11.38 -27.45 -35.32
CA CYS A 755 11.30 -28.69 -36.09
C CYS A 755 12.67 -29.40 -36.11
N GLY A 756 12.77 -30.56 -35.46
CA GLY A 756 14.00 -31.36 -35.39
C GLY A 756 14.78 -31.35 -34.07
N ASP A 757 14.21 -30.84 -32.97
CA ASP A 757 14.75 -31.15 -31.65
C ASP A 757 14.39 -32.59 -31.20
N GLN A 758 15.25 -33.21 -30.39
CA GLN A 758 15.08 -34.61 -29.99
C GLN A 758 14.09 -34.80 -28.81
N PHE A 759 13.46 -33.73 -28.31
CA PHE A 759 12.84 -33.74 -26.97
C PHE A 759 11.30 -33.63 -26.95
N GLY A 760 10.65 -33.48 -28.10
CA GLY A 760 9.40 -34.19 -28.37
C GLY A 760 8.17 -33.33 -28.69
N LEU A 761 7.42 -33.84 -29.67
CA LEU A 761 6.19 -33.32 -30.30
C LEU A 761 6.42 -32.09 -31.18
N ASP A 762 7.02 -32.32 -32.35
CA ASP A 762 7.05 -31.43 -33.52
C ASP A 762 5.61 -31.02 -33.99
N VAL A 763 4.89 -30.22 -33.19
CA VAL A 763 3.53 -29.74 -33.50
C VAL A 763 3.63 -28.67 -34.59
N ASN A 764 2.81 -28.79 -35.64
CA ASN A 764 2.83 -27.95 -36.86
C ASN A 764 4.06 -28.07 -37.76
N CYS A 765 4.89 -29.10 -37.54
CA CYS A 765 6.00 -29.44 -38.43
C CYS A 765 5.63 -30.65 -39.28
N ASN A 766 6.04 -30.65 -40.55
CA ASN A 766 5.85 -31.76 -41.48
C ASN A 766 4.40 -32.10 -41.81
N GLU A 767 3.50 -31.13 -41.65
CA GLU A 767 2.15 -31.22 -42.19
C GLU A 767 2.21 -31.38 -43.72
N THR A 768 1.16 -31.91 -44.33
CA THR A 768 1.10 -32.09 -45.79
C THR A 768 -0.07 -31.30 -46.35
N LEU A 769 0.21 -30.47 -47.35
CA LEU A 769 -0.81 -29.85 -48.17
C LEU A 769 -1.43 -30.93 -49.07
N GLY A 770 -2.60 -31.43 -48.67
CA GLY A 770 -3.21 -32.69 -49.11
C GLY A 770 -3.28 -32.88 -50.62
N ALA A 771 -4.05 -32.05 -51.32
CA ALA A 771 -4.24 -32.21 -52.77
C ALA A 771 -2.92 -32.07 -53.54
N TRP A 772 -2.04 -31.18 -53.11
CA TRP A 772 -0.73 -30.91 -53.74
C TRP A 772 0.35 -31.90 -53.34
N SER A 773 0.08 -32.75 -52.35
CA SER A 773 1.07 -33.66 -51.76
C SER A 773 2.38 -32.95 -51.43
N ALA A 774 2.30 -31.71 -50.91
CA ALA A 774 3.46 -30.87 -50.63
C ALA A 774 3.70 -30.78 -49.13
N ARG A 775 4.94 -30.97 -48.69
CA ARG A 775 5.26 -30.91 -47.26
C ARG A 775 5.31 -29.45 -46.83
N MET A 776 4.54 -29.11 -45.81
CA MET A 776 4.67 -27.88 -45.05
C MET A 776 5.69 -28.14 -43.95
N GLU A 777 6.88 -27.59 -44.12
CA GLU A 777 7.93 -27.79 -43.13
C GLU A 777 7.65 -27.06 -41.83
N GLU A 778 7.05 -25.87 -41.97
CA GLU A 778 6.73 -25.02 -40.85
C GLU A 778 5.47 -24.22 -41.20
N ILE A 779 4.52 -24.15 -40.25
CA ILE A 779 3.43 -23.19 -40.29
C ILE A 779 3.84 -21.99 -39.43
N LEU A 780 3.82 -20.80 -40.01
CA LEU A 780 4.39 -19.59 -39.44
C LEU A 780 3.34 -18.70 -38.77
N ALA A 781 2.14 -18.61 -39.34
CA ALA A 781 1.07 -17.76 -38.82
C ALA A 781 -0.31 -18.26 -39.22
N ILE A 782 -1.29 -17.91 -38.38
CA ILE A 782 -2.71 -18.07 -38.66
C ILE A 782 -3.50 -16.80 -38.35
N GLU A 783 -4.43 -16.45 -39.24
CA GLU A 783 -5.34 -15.34 -39.04
C GLU A 783 -6.67 -15.58 -39.76
N PHE A 784 -7.79 -15.32 -39.09
CA PHE A 784 -9.08 -15.24 -39.77
C PHE A 784 -9.23 -13.85 -40.42
N GLN A 785 -9.31 -13.82 -41.76
CA GLN A 785 -9.37 -12.58 -42.52
C GLN A 785 -10.65 -11.78 -42.27
N GLY A 786 -10.52 -10.45 -42.28
CA GLY A 786 -11.59 -9.51 -41.92
C GLY A 786 -11.51 -8.99 -40.48
N SER A 787 -10.31 -9.02 -39.91
CA SER A 787 -10.01 -8.89 -38.48
C SER A 787 -10.15 -7.46 -37.94
N ALA A 788 -10.78 -7.36 -36.75
CA ALA A 788 -11.02 -6.16 -35.93
C ALA A 788 -12.07 -5.15 -36.44
N GLY A 789 -13.31 -5.30 -35.96
CA GLY A 789 -14.36 -4.27 -36.05
C GLY A 789 -15.19 -4.23 -37.34
N ALA A 790 -15.04 -5.22 -38.22
CA ALA A 790 -15.92 -5.39 -39.37
C ALA A 790 -17.29 -5.92 -38.92
N CYS A 791 -18.33 -5.10 -39.11
CA CYS A 791 -19.68 -5.37 -38.61
C CYS A 791 -20.57 -6.12 -39.59
N GLU A 792 -20.02 -6.43 -40.75
CA GLU A 792 -20.74 -7.08 -41.83
C GLU A 792 -20.55 -8.61 -41.75
N PRO A 793 -21.62 -9.39 -42.00
CA PRO A 793 -21.52 -10.83 -42.11
C PRO A 793 -20.62 -11.19 -43.30
N SER A 794 -19.56 -11.94 -43.04
CA SER A 794 -18.94 -12.73 -44.09
C SER A 794 -18.40 -14.02 -43.52
N ASP A 795 -18.52 -15.09 -44.31
CA ASP A 795 -17.64 -16.24 -44.15
C ASP A 795 -16.20 -15.72 -44.16
N ARG A 796 -15.44 -16.04 -43.13
CA ARG A 796 -14.05 -15.61 -43.01
C ARG A 796 -13.15 -16.71 -43.54
N LEU A 797 -12.15 -16.30 -44.30
CA LEU A 797 -11.13 -17.20 -44.79
C LEU A 797 -10.04 -17.31 -43.74
N LEU A 798 -9.51 -18.51 -43.54
CA LEU A 798 -8.33 -18.73 -42.71
C LEU A 798 -7.09 -18.46 -43.56
N ASN A 799 -6.41 -17.35 -43.28
CA ASN A 799 -5.10 -17.06 -43.83
C ASN A 799 -4.04 -17.87 -43.08
N VAL A 800 -3.25 -18.63 -43.82
CA VAL A 800 -2.17 -19.47 -43.29
C VAL A 800 -0.88 -19.11 -44.00
N ALA A 801 0.13 -18.70 -43.25
CA ALA A 801 1.49 -18.54 -43.74
C ALA A 801 2.31 -19.78 -43.41
N SER A 802 3.03 -20.33 -44.38
CA SER A 802 3.76 -21.60 -44.26
C SER A 802 5.03 -21.62 -45.11
N VAL A 803 5.93 -22.56 -44.84
CA VAL A 803 7.07 -22.89 -45.70
C VAL A 803 6.82 -24.22 -46.39
N VAL A 804 6.71 -24.20 -47.71
CA VAL A 804 6.29 -25.35 -48.53
C VAL A 804 7.43 -25.88 -49.38
N ASP A 805 7.54 -27.20 -49.42
CA ASP A 805 8.47 -27.95 -50.25
C ASP A 805 7.81 -28.32 -51.59
N ILE A 806 8.04 -27.49 -52.60
CA ILE A 806 7.66 -27.76 -53.99
C ILE A 806 8.85 -28.46 -54.64
N LYS A 807 8.73 -29.76 -54.92
CA LYS A 807 9.89 -30.59 -55.33
C LYS A 807 10.55 -30.17 -56.63
N ALA A 808 9.83 -29.43 -57.47
CA ALA A 808 10.39 -28.89 -58.70
C ALA A 808 11.41 -27.78 -58.39
N LEU A 809 11.27 -27.05 -57.28
CA LEU A 809 12.13 -25.92 -56.93
C LEU A 809 13.33 -26.39 -56.08
N GLU A 810 14.47 -25.75 -56.29
CA GLU A 810 15.69 -25.99 -55.53
C GLU A 810 15.53 -25.59 -54.06
N GLN A 811 14.91 -24.44 -53.82
CA GLN A 811 14.67 -23.93 -52.48
C GLN A 811 13.19 -24.01 -52.11
N ARG A 812 12.94 -24.19 -50.81
CA ARG A 812 11.60 -24.14 -50.24
C ARG A 812 11.11 -22.70 -50.28
N VAL A 813 9.80 -22.55 -50.45
CA VAL A 813 9.18 -21.23 -50.60
C VAL A 813 8.23 -20.93 -49.45
N GLY A 814 8.23 -19.68 -49.00
CA GLY A 814 7.21 -19.15 -48.12
C GLY A 814 5.92 -18.95 -48.91
N LEU A 815 4.81 -19.52 -48.43
CA LEU A 815 3.50 -19.48 -49.05
C LEU A 815 2.48 -18.98 -48.03
N THR A 816 1.76 -17.92 -48.38
CA THR A 816 0.57 -17.47 -47.68
C THR A 816 -0.65 -17.79 -48.51
N ALA A 817 -1.62 -18.53 -47.96
CA ALA A 817 -2.85 -18.92 -48.66
C ALA A 817 -4.09 -18.73 -47.79
N ASN A 818 -5.19 -18.36 -48.43
CA ASN A 818 -6.50 -18.22 -47.79
C ASN A 818 -7.30 -19.49 -48.01
N TRP A 819 -7.75 -20.12 -46.93
CA TRP A 819 -8.53 -21.35 -46.97
C TRP A 819 -9.96 -21.03 -46.57
N ASP A 820 -10.94 -21.68 -47.21
CA ASP A 820 -12.33 -21.69 -46.75
C ASP A 820 -12.57 -22.87 -45.77
N PRO A 821 -13.75 -22.95 -45.12
CA PRO A 821 -14.09 -24.05 -44.22
C PRO A 821 -14.17 -25.45 -44.86
N ASN A 822 -14.29 -25.51 -46.19
CA ASN A 822 -14.28 -26.75 -46.96
C ASN A 822 -12.86 -27.15 -47.39
N GLY A 823 -11.87 -26.30 -47.11
CA GLY A 823 -10.48 -26.48 -47.51
C GLY A 823 -10.18 -26.09 -48.95
N GLU A 824 -10.99 -25.24 -49.55
CA GLU A 824 -10.75 -24.63 -50.86
C GLU A 824 -9.87 -23.39 -50.71
N PRO A 825 -8.75 -23.30 -51.45
CA PRO A 825 -7.93 -22.09 -51.45
C PRO A 825 -8.62 -20.96 -52.24
N SER A 826 -8.52 -19.73 -51.76
CA SER A 826 -9.18 -18.53 -52.33
C SER A 826 -8.20 -17.38 -52.59
N GLY A 827 -6.98 -17.74 -52.97
CA GLY A 827 -5.87 -16.83 -53.23
C GLY A 827 -4.62 -17.28 -52.47
N ALA A 828 -3.46 -17.22 -53.12
CA ALA A 828 -2.18 -17.54 -52.51
C ALA A 828 -1.05 -16.66 -53.08
N GLU A 829 -0.07 -16.38 -52.23
CA GLU A 829 1.08 -15.54 -52.54
C GLU A 829 2.38 -16.11 -51.96
N LEU A 830 3.49 -15.88 -52.67
CA LEU A 830 4.83 -16.16 -52.19
C LEU A 830 5.31 -15.04 -51.28
N THR A 831 5.81 -15.42 -50.10
CA THR A 831 6.40 -14.50 -49.11
C THR A 831 7.92 -14.58 -49.04
N SER A 832 8.54 -15.51 -49.77
CA SER A 832 10.00 -15.70 -49.88
C SER A 832 10.55 -15.22 -51.23
N ALA A 833 11.84 -15.48 -51.48
CA ALA A 833 12.49 -15.17 -52.75
C ALA A 833 11.76 -15.82 -53.95
N THR A 834 11.45 -14.99 -54.95
CA THR A 834 10.81 -15.38 -56.21
C THR A 834 11.80 -15.88 -57.25
N GLU A 835 13.09 -15.58 -57.09
CA GLU A 835 14.17 -16.14 -57.90
C GLU A 835 14.47 -17.56 -57.42
N GLN A 836 14.25 -18.54 -58.29
CA GLN A 836 14.38 -19.97 -58.01
C GLN A 836 15.14 -20.68 -59.12
N VAL A 837 15.60 -21.88 -58.86
CA VAL A 837 16.01 -22.84 -59.90
C VAL A 837 15.02 -23.99 -59.86
N PHE A 838 14.50 -24.41 -61.01
CA PHE A 838 13.60 -25.54 -61.09
C PHE A 838 14.17 -26.71 -61.90
N ASP A 839 13.69 -27.91 -61.55
CA ASP A 839 14.03 -29.21 -62.11
C ASP A 839 15.53 -29.56 -62.11
N SER A 840 16.28 -29.16 -61.08
CA SER A 840 17.64 -29.65 -60.87
C SER A 840 17.61 -31.13 -60.42
N PRO A 841 18.04 -32.10 -61.25
CA PRO A 841 17.86 -33.53 -60.94
C PRO A 841 18.79 -34.02 -59.82
N SER A 842 19.83 -33.26 -59.49
CA SER A 842 20.75 -33.53 -58.38
C SER A 842 21.49 -32.25 -57.98
N VAL A 843 22.08 -32.22 -56.77
CA VAL A 843 22.86 -31.07 -56.28
C VAL A 843 23.96 -30.62 -57.25
N ASP A 844 24.52 -31.54 -58.04
CA ASP A 844 25.60 -31.27 -58.99
C ASP A 844 25.11 -31.05 -60.44
N ALA A 845 23.79 -31.08 -60.68
CA ALA A 845 23.21 -30.95 -62.02
C ALA A 845 22.37 -29.68 -62.13
N PRO A 846 22.58 -28.87 -63.18
CA PRO A 846 21.90 -27.59 -63.32
C PRO A 846 20.41 -27.77 -63.63
N GLY A 847 19.58 -26.91 -63.03
CA GLY A 847 18.19 -26.68 -63.42
C GLY A 847 18.05 -25.33 -64.14
N PHE A 848 16.84 -24.99 -64.59
CA PHE A 848 16.59 -23.66 -65.18
C PHE A 848 16.32 -22.63 -64.09
N SER A 849 16.96 -21.46 -64.18
CA SER A 849 16.61 -20.31 -63.33
C SER A 849 15.24 -19.78 -63.72
N ALA A 850 14.39 -19.46 -62.74
CA ALA A 850 13.08 -18.86 -62.94
C ALA A 850 12.87 -17.68 -61.98
N ALA A 851 12.32 -16.58 -62.50
CA ALA A 851 11.81 -15.47 -61.71
C ALA A 851 10.29 -15.62 -61.62
N LEU A 852 9.81 -16.15 -60.49
CA LEU A 852 8.38 -16.41 -60.26
C LEU A 852 7.63 -15.12 -59.91
N SER A 853 6.37 -15.02 -60.33
CA SER A 853 5.44 -14.00 -59.83
C SER A 853 5.15 -14.27 -58.34
N PRO A 854 4.99 -13.22 -57.53
CA PRO A 854 4.53 -13.38 -56.15
C PRO A 854 3.16 -14.07 -56.06
N ASN A 855 2.29 -13.89 -57.06
CA ASN A 855 0.97 -14.53 -57.06
C ASN A 855 1.10 -15.98 -57.54
N VAL A 856 0.57 -16.92 -56.75
CA VAL A 856 0.53 -18.35 -57.07
C VAL A 856 -0.91 -18.83 -57.01
N THR A 857 -1.32 -19.59 -58.02
CA THR A 857 -2.63 -20.22 -58.02
C THR A 857 -2.49 -21.67 -57.53
N LEU A 858 -3.31 -22.03 -56.55
CA LEU A 858 -3.40 -23.38 -56.03
C LEU A 858 -4.55 -24.11 -56.72
N GLU A 859 -4.25 -24.84 -57.78
CA GLU A 859 -5.24 -25.57 -58.57
C GLU A 859 -5.34 -27.03 -58.19
N SER A 860 -6.50 -27.65 -58.38
CA SER A 860 -6.66 -29.10 -58.20
C SER A 860 -7.87 -29.69 -58.90
N GLN A 861 -7.78 -30.99 -59.20
CA GLN A 861 -8.84 -31.77 -59.81
C GLN A 861 -9.17 -33.04 -59.01
N PRO A 862 -10.41 -33.56 -59.09
CA PRO A 862 -10.75 -34.85 -58.48
C PRO A 862 -9.93 -36.01 -59.06
N LYS A 863 -9.51 -36.95 -58.22
CA LYS A 863 -8.77 -38.16 -58.64
C LYS A 863 -9.71 -39.37 -58.78
N ALA A 864 -9.55 -40.15 -59.85
CA ALA A 864 -10.22 -41.43 -59.99
C ALA A 864 -9.84 -42.38 -58.84
N GLY A 865 -10.81 -42.77 -58.01
CA GLY A 865 -10.59 -43.57 -56.79
C GLY A 865 -10.67 -42.80 -55.47
N GLY A 866 -10.96 -41.49 -55.50
CA GLY A 866 -11.11 -40.64 -54.31
C GLY A 866 -9.90 -39.72 -54.07
N GLY A 867 -10.15 -38.57 -53.44
CA GLY A 867 -9.16 -37.52 -53.18
C GLY A 867 -9.00 -36.52 -54.33
N HIS A 868 -8.04 -35.61 -54.17
CA HIS A 868 -7.73 -34.55 -55.12
C HIS A 868 -6.28 -34.63 -55.61
N LEU A 869 -6.04 -34.03 -56.76
CA LEU A 869 -4.74 -33.91 -57.39
C LEU A 869 -4.47 -32.43 -57.67
N GLY A 870 -3.53 -31.83 -56.93
CA GLY A 870 -3.21 -30.42 -57.00
C GLY A 870 -1.88 -30.13 -57.69
N TRP A 871 -1.76 -28.92 -58.24
CA TRP A 871 -0.52 -28.32 -58.73
C TRP A 871 -0.44 -26.84 -58.35
N PHE A 872 0.78 -26.36 -58.22
CA PHE A 872 1.11 -24.95 -58.02
C PHE A 872 1.28 -24.33 -59.41
N GLU A 873 0.58 -23.24 -59.67
CA GLU A 873 0.68 -22.50 -60.92
C GLU A 873 1.32 -21.13 -60.67
N PHE A 874 2.41 -20.87 -61.39
CA PHE A 874 3.17 -19.64 -61.32
C PHE A 874 3.21 -19.01 -62.70
N GLN A 875 3.09 -17.68 -62.76
CA GLN A 875 3.51 -16.91 -63.92
C GLN A 875 4.92 -16.41 -63.68
N GLY A 876 5.76 -16.30 -64.69
CA GLY A 876 7.11 -15.78 -64.50
C GLY A 876 8.01 -15.95 -65.72
N GLU A 877 9.28 -15.63 -65.52
CA GLU A 877 10.29 -15.69 -66.56
C GLU A 877 11.24 -16.86 -66.35
N VAL A 878 11.49 -17.66 -67.38
CA VAL A 878 12.47 -18.74 -67.36
C VAL A 878 13.75 -18.29 -68.07
N GLY A 879 14.85 -18.24 -67.33
CA GLY A 879 16.18 -17.97 -67.87
C GLY A 879 16.70 -19.17 -68.65
N VAL A 880 17.08 -18.92 -69.90
CA VAL A 880 17.62 -19.92 -70.83
C VAL A 880 18.95 -19.41 -71.41
N PRO A 881 19.94 -20.29 -71.67
CA PRO A 881 21.21 -19.84 -72.24
C PRO A 881 21.02 -19.34 -73.68
N PHE A 882 21.80 -18.33 -74.06
CA PHE A 882 21.80 -17.68 -75.38
C PHE A 882 20.55 -16.83 -75.71
N TRP A 883 19.35 -17.20 -75.26
CA TRP A 883 18.11 -16.47 -75.56
C TRP A 883 17.73 -15.44 -74.48
N GLU A 884 16.78 -14.56 -74.81
CA GLU A 884 16.01 -13.77 -73.83
C GLU A 884 15.18 -14.71 -72.93
N SER A 885 14.80 -14.24 -71.74
CA SER A 885 13.99 -15.03 -70.82
C SER A 885 12.63 -15.36 -71.44
N LEU A 886 12.16 -16.57 -71.19
CA LEU A 886 10.87 -17.03 -71.69
C LEU A 886 9.78 -16.60 -70.71
N ASP A 887 8.85 -15.72 -71.12
CA ASP A 887 7.64 -15.44 -70.34
C ASP A 887 6.70 -16.65 -70.41
N ALA A 888 6.46 -17.27 -69.26
CA ALA A 888 5.82 -18.57 -69.19
C ALA A 888 4.90 -18.70 -67.97
N GLU A 889 3.92 -19.59 -68.14
CA GLU A 889 3.17 -20.17 -67.03
C GLU A 889 3.79 -21.53 -66.70
N MET A 890 4.08 -21.73 -65.43
CA MET A 890 4.78 -22.89 -64.88
C MET A 890 3.83 -23.62 -63.93
N ARG A 891 3.59 -24.91 -64.18
CA ARG A 891 2.82 -25.78 -63.28
C ARG A 891 3.73 -26.80 -62.64
N PHE A 892 3.77 -26.81 -61.31
CA PHE A 892 4.57 -27.75 -60.53
C PHE A 892 3.69 -28.62 -59.65
N ARG A 893 4.00 -29.90 -59.60
CA ARG A 893 3.26 -30.89 -58.81
C ARG A 893 4.21 -31.83 -58.09
N ASN A 894 3.87 -32.18 -56.86
CA ASN A 894 4.54 -33.27 -56.16
C ASN A 894 3.78 -34.59 -56.42
N THR A 895 4.51 -35.64 -56.75
CA THR A 895 3.96 -36.98 -57.01
C THR A 895 4.76 -38.05 -56.27
N TYR A 896 4.14 -39.18 -55.95
CA TYR A 896 4.84 -40.32 -55.34
C TYR A 896 5.03 -41.43 -56.37
N ILE A 897 6.29 -41.74 -56.69
CA ILE A 897 6.67 -42.82 -57.61
C ILE A 897 7.50 -43.83 -56.81
N SER A 898 7.01 -45.06 -56.70
CA SER A 898 7.64 -46.13 -55.90
C SER A 898 7.91 -45.74 -54.44
N GLY A 899 7.04 -44.92 -53.84
CA GLY A 899 7.16 -44.45 -52.46
C GLY A 899 8.12 -43.26 -52.26
N ILE A 900 8.74 -42.75 -53.33
CA ILE A 900 9.61 -41.57 -53.29
C ILE A 900 8.86 -40.39 -53.90
N GLN A 901 8.84 -39.26 -53.20
CA GLN A 901 8.26 -38.03 -53.71
C GLN A 901 9.16 -37.45 -54.82
N ARG A 902 8.58 -37.11 -55.97
CA ARG A 902 9.24 -36.53 -57.15
C ARG A 902 8.44 -35.32 -57.65
N ALA A 903 9.11 -34.45 -58.40
CA ALA A 903 8.46 -33.33 -59.06
C ALA A 903 7.90 -33.72 -60.43
N GLN A 904 6.82 -33.05 -60.80
CA GLN A 904 6.24 -32.99 -62.13
C GLN A 904 6.13 -31.53 -62.50
N SER A 905 6.68 -31.18 -63.66
CA SER A 905 6.76 -29.79 -64.14
C SER A 905 6.23 -29.70 -65.56
N ILE A 906 5.54 -28.61 -65.85
CA ILE A 906 5.10 -28.21 -67.19
C ILE A 906 5.34 -26.71 -67.32
N VAL A 907 5.86 -26.28 -68.47
CA VAL A 907 6.10 -24.87 -68.81
C VAL A 907 5.48 -24.59 -70.17
N TYR A 908 4.65 -23.55 -70.27
CA TYR A 908 3.93 -23.19 -71.50
C TYR A 908 3.75 -21.68 -71.62
N PRO A 909 3.35 -21.16 -72.80
CA PRO A 909 3.24 -19.72 -73.01
C PRO A 909 2.18 -19.12 -72.10
N ARG A 910 2.50 -17.95 -71.55
CA ARG A 910 1.52 -17.14 -70.84
C ARG A 910 0.35 -16.77 -71.77
N PRO A 911 -0.91 -16.79 -71.30
CA PRO A 911 -2.02 -16.29 -72.10
C PRO A 911 -1.81 -14.80 -72.43
N ASN A 912 -1.71 -14.49 -73.73
CA ASN A 912 -1.54 -13.13 -74.24
C ASN A 912 -2.86 -12.33 -74.11
N ASP A 913 -3.23 -11.84 -72.93
CA ASP A 913 -3.89 -10.52 -72.74
C ASP A 913 -4.06 -10.17 -71.23
N PRO A 914 -3.35 -9.17 -70.69
CA PRO A 914 -3.64 -8.61 -69.36
C PRO A 914 -4.77 -7.54 -69.37
N ASP A 915 -5.23 -7.09 -70.55
CA ASP A 915 -6.21 -6.01 -70.74
C ASP A 915 -7.57 -6.49 -71.29
N ASP A 916 -7.88 -7.79 -71.26
CA ASP A 916 -9.24 -8.30 -71.46
C ASP A 916 -9.95 -8.53 -70.10
N PRO A 917 -10.68 -7.53 -69.56
CA PRO A 917 -11.43 -7.65 -68.32
C PRO A 917 -12.77 -8.41 -68.49
N SER A 918 -12.99 -9.09 -69.62
CA SER A 918 -14.17 -9.91 -69.80
C SER A 918 -14.10 -11.11 -68.84
N PRO A 919 -14.98 -11.22 -67.81
CA PRO A 919 -15.11 -12.48 -67.12
C PRO A 919 -15.51 -13.55 -68.15
N PRO A 920 -15.24 -14.85 -67.92
CA PRO A 920 -15.65 -15.94 -68.80
C PRO A 920 -17.18 -16.18 -68.82
N ASN A 921 -17.98 -15.11 -68.74
CA ASN A 921 -19.43 -15.09 -68.59
C ASN A 921 -20.13 -14.54 -69.86
N ASP A 922 -19.63 -14.80 -71.07
CA ASP A 922 -20.57 -14.94 -72.19
C ASP A 922 -21.15 -16.36 -72.12
N PRO A 923 -22.40 -16.54 -71.67
CA PRO A 923 -23.02 -17.86 -71.59
C PRO A 923 -23.22 -18.53 -72.96
N ASN A 924 -22.90 -17.85 -74.08
CA ASN A 924 -22.94 -18.40 -75.43
C ASN A 924 -21.56 -18.67 -76.02
N ASP A 925 -20.47 -18.24 -75.39
CA ASP A 925 -19.17 -18.81 -75.72
C ASP A 925 -19.13 -20.20 -75.08
N PRO A 926 -18.95 -21.28 -75.87
CA PRO A 926 -18.60 -22.56 -75.26
C PRO A 926 -17.36 -22.29 -74.40
N PRO A 927 -17.24 -22.84 -73.18
CA PRO A 927 -16.01 -22.73 -72.42
C PRO A 927 -14.87 -23.06 -73.40
N SER A 928 -13.99 -22.09 -73.63
CA SER A 928 -12.80 -22.29 -74.45
C SER A 928 -12.25 -23.66 -74.04
N PRO A 929 -12.05 -24.59 -74.99
CA PRO A 929 -11.82 -25.98 -74.65
C PRO A 929 -10.72 -26.04 -73.62
N ASP A 930 -11.08 -26.68 -72.50
CA ASP A 930 -10.23 -27.15 -71.43
C ASP A 930 -8.75 -27.01 -71.76
N PHE A 931 -8.03 -26.10 -71.09
CA PHE A 931 -6.59 -26.30 -70.97
C PHE A 931 -6.44 -27.71 -70.41
N PRO A 932 -5.80 -28.65 -71.14
CA PRO A 932 -5.86 -30.05 -70.79
C PRO A 932 -5.36 -30.22 -69.37
N ASN A 933 -6.00 -31.09 -68.59
CA ASN A 933 -5.52 -31.34 -67.24
C ASN A 933 -4.05 -31.81 -67.26
N HIS A 934 -3.33 -31.71 -66.14
CA HIS A 934 -1.89 -32.06 -66.08
C HIS A 934 -1.55 -33.45 -66.68
N ALA A 935 -2.50 -34.40 -66.68
CA ALA A 935 -2.36 -35.72 -67.28
C ALA A 935 -2.60 -35.72 -68.81
N GLU A 936 -3.57 -34.94 -69.30
CA GLU A 936 -3.81 -34.71 -70.72
C GLU A 936 -2.70 -33.89 -71.36
N MET A 937 -2.12 -32.90 -70.66
CA MET A 937 -0.96 -32.16 -71.16
C MET A 937 0.31 -33.00 -71.20
N ALA A 938 0.57 -33.83 -70.18
CA ALA A 938 1.71 -34.76 -70.22
C ALA A 938 1.58 -35.79 -71.36
N LEU A 939 0.34 -36.17 -71.72
CA LEU A 939 0.06 -37.04 -72.87
C LEU A 939 0.05 -36.27 -74.21
N SER A 940 -0.34 -34.99 -74.23
CA SER A 940 -0.42 -34.15 -75.44
C SER A 940 0.88 -33.45 -75.80
N VAL A 941 1.90 -33.43 -74.93
CA VAL A 941 3.29 -33.02 -75.30
C VAL A 941 3.96 -34.11 -76.15
N LEU A 942 3.56 -35.37 -75.94
CA LEU A 942 4.02 -36.51 -76.74
C LEU A 942 3.24 -36.66 -78.06
N ASP A 943 2.04 -36.08 -78.15
CA ASP A 943 1.23 -36.04 -79.36
C ASP A 943 1.38 -34.67 -80.05
N GLN A 944 1.33 -34.59 -81.37
CA GLN A 944 1.67 -33.38 -82.14
C GLN A 944 0.69 -32.18 -81.96
N ASN A 945 -0.17 -32.19 -80.94
CA ASN A 945 -1.28 -31.24 -80.77
C ASN A 945 -0.95 -29.98 -79.93
N LEU A 946 0.29 -29.80 -79.46
CA LEU A 946 0.76 -28.51 -78.93
C LEU A 946 1.26 -27.54 -80.01
N GLU A 947 1.15 -27.91 -81.30
CA GLU A 947 1.54 -27.04 -82.42
C GLU A 947 0.84 -25.68 -82.45
N ASP A 948 -0.30 -25.52 -81.77
CA ASP A 948 -1.12 -24.31 -81.88
C ASP A 948 -0.62 -23.12 -81.03
N LYS A 949 0.24 -23.32 -80.00
CA LYS A 949 0.81 -22.22 -79.16
C LYS A 949 2.20 -22.56 -78.56
N PRO A 950 3.31 -22.41 -79.30
CA PRO A 950 4.68 -22.60 -78.78
C PRO A 950 5.17 -21.48 -77.86
N LEU A 951 6.13 -21.78 -76.98
CA LEU A 951 6.97 -20.75 -76.35
C LEU A 951 7.90 -20.16 -77.41
N SER A 952 8.22 -18.89 -77.27
CA SER A 952 9.04 -18.16 -78.24
C SER A 952 10.43 -17.89 -77.66
N ALA A 953 11.45 -18.61 -78.15
CA ALA A 953 12.84 -18.33 -77.81
C ALA A 953 13.34 -17.19 -78.70
N GLN A 954 13.55 -16.01 -78.12
CA GLN A 954 13.91 -14.80 -78.84
C GLN A 954 15.34 -14.37 -78.54
N TYR A 955 16.03 -13.84 -79.53
CA TYR A 955 17.33 -13.21 -79.36
C TYR A 955 17.41 -11.94 -80.20
N GLU A 956 17.57 -10.79 -79.55
CA GLU A 956 17.87 -9.53 -80.22
C GLU A 956 19.39 -9.25 -80.22
N TRP A 957 19.96 -9.04 -81.40
CA TRP A 957 21.36 -8.64 -81.53
C TRP A 957 21.55 -7.19 -81.08
N GLY A 958 21.88 -6.98 -79.81
CA GLY A 958 22.51 -5.74 -79.30
C GLY A 958 21.86 -4.41 -79.73
N GLY A 959 20.53 -4.30 -79.68
CA GLY A 959 19.78 -3.09 -80.02
C GLY A 959 19.79 -2.72 -81.52
N THR A 960 20.21 -3.64 -82.39
CA THR A 960 20.20 -3.46 -83.86
C THR A 960 18.80 -3.58 -84.46
N GLY A 961 17.80 -4.01 -83.67
CA GLY A 961 16.45 -4.35 -84.15
C GLY A 961 16.37 -5.65 -84.95
N TRP A 962 17.48 -6.38 -85.14
CA TRP A 962 17.47 -7.69 -85.76
C TRP A 962 17.18 -8.76 -84.71
N LYS A 963 16.05 -9.46 -84.88
CA LYS A 963 15.52 -10.48 -83.96
C LYS A 963 15.50 -11.85 -84.62
N MET A 964 15.92 -12.86 -83.86
CA MET A 964 15.75 -14.27 -84.19
C MET A 964 14.75 -14.87 -83.21
N GLU A 965 13.76 -15.58 -83.73
CA GLU A 965 12.67 -16.16 -82.94
C GLU A 965 12.42 -17.59 -83.41
N PHE A 966 12.48 -18.55 -82.48
CA PHE A 966 12.14 -19.94 -82.75
C PHE A 966 11.12 -20.49 -81.75
N PRO A 967 10.15 -21.30 -82.22
CA PRO A 967 9.23 -22.01 -81.35
C PRO A 967 9.94 -23.11 -80.56
N VAL A 968 9.71 -23.14 -79.25
CA VAL A 968 10.22 -24.16 -78.32
C VAL A 968 9.10 -24.68 -77.40
N PHE A 969 9.30 -25.89 -76.89
CA PHE A 969 8.37 -26.57 -75.98
C PHE A 969 9.13 -27.27 -74.87
N PHE A 970 8.60 -27.27 -73.66
CA PHE A 970 9.23 -27.93 -72.52
C PHE A 970 9.04 -29.45 -72.59
N GLU A 971 10.13 -30.23 -72.53
CA GLU A 971 10.01 -31.69 -72.49
C GLU A 971 9.69 -32.18 -71.06
N THR A 972 8.45 -32.62 -70.86
CA THR A 972 7.92 -33.08 -69.58
C THR A 972 8.49 -34.46 -69.18
N GLY A 973 8.43 -34.80 -67.88
CA GLY A 973 8.80 -36.13 -67.36
C GLY A 973 10.30 -36.43 -67.27
N ARG A 974 11.18 -35.56 -67.77
CA ARG A 974 12.64 -35.76 -67.66
C ARG A 974 13.15 -35.78 -66.23
N TYR A 975 12.63 -34.88 -65.38
CA TYR A 975 13.00 -34.82 -63.98
C TYR A 975 12.62 -36.12 -63.24
N GLU A 976 11.44 -36.68 -63.54
CA GLU A 976 11.02 -37.98 -63.01
C GLU A 976 11.98 -39.09 -63.41
N ASP A 977 12.58 -39.00 -64.59
CA ASP A 977 13.60 -39.92 -65.11
C ASP A 977 15.04 -39.62 -64.61
N ASN A 978 15.22 -38.65 -63.71
CA ASN A 978 16.51 -38.17 -63.22
C ASN A 978 17.42 -37.65 -64.37
N LYS A 979 16.83 -36.96 -65.34
CA LYS A 979 17.51 -36.34 -66.48
C LYS A 979 17.39 -34.82 -66.37
N SER A 980 18.41 -34.08 -66.84
CA SER A 980 18.37 -32.61 -66.88
C SER A 980 17.20 -32.10 -67.71
N PRO A 981 16.51 -31.04 -67.29
CA PRO A 981 15.37 -30.46 -68.01
C PRO A 981 15.84 -29.92 -69.36
N ARG A 982 14.95 -29.89 -70.35
CA ARG A 982 15.26 -29.29 -71.66
C ARG A 982 14.01 -28.77 -72.35
N PHE A 983 14.18 -27.75 -73.18
CA PHE A 983 13.23 -27.38 -74.21
C PHE A 983 13.63 -28.04 -75.53
N LEU A 984 12.65 -28.47 -76.32
CA LEU A 984 12.82 -28.95 -77.69
C LEU A 984 12.29 -27.87 -78.63
N GLY A 985 13.03 -27.54 -79.67
CA GLY A 985 12.52 -26.62 -80.69
C GLY A 985 11.84 -27.35 -81.84
N LYS A 986 11.06 -26.60 -82.61
CA LYS A 986 10.47 -27.06 -83.86
C LYS A 986 11.29 -26.50 -85.04
N GLU A 987 11.66 -27.39 -85.95
CA GLU A 987 12.32 -27.01 -87.19
C GLU A 987 11.34 -26.19 -88.05
N LEU A 988 11.75 -24.98 -88.40
CA LEU A 988 11.03 -24.13 -89.35
C LEU A 988 11.65 -24.33 -90.73
N SER A 989 10.91 -24.97 -91.63
CA SER A 989 11.31 -25.16 -93.02
C SER A 989 10.55 -24.21 -93.95
N SER A 990 11.23 -23.65 -94.95
CA SER A 990 10.62 -22.87 -96.02
C SER A 990 11.07 -23.40 -97.39
N ASP A 991 10.09 -23.70 -98.25
CA ASP A 991 10.36 -24.09 -99.64
C ASP A 991 10.58 -22.83 -100.50
N LEU A 992 11.83 -22.58 -100.85
CA LEU A 992 12.25 -21.50 -101.77
C LEU A 992 12.27 -21.97 -103.23
N VAL A 993 11.36 -22.88 -103.58
CA VAL A 993 11.14 -23.47 -104.91
C VAL A 993 12.21 -24.49 -105.33
N VAL A 994 13.49 -24.15 -105.23
CA VAL A 994 14.63 -25.02 -105.60
C VAL A 994 15.56 -25.34 -104.43
N MET A 995 15.29 -24.73 -103.29
CA MET A 995 16.03 -24.89 -102.06
C MET A 995 15.02 -24.96 -100.91
N GLU A 996 15.09 -26.02 -100.12
CA GLU A 996 14.44 -26.08 -98.82
C GLU A 996 15.45 -25.59 -97.79
N VAL A 997 15.16 -24.45 -97.17
CA VAL A 997 15.95 -23.96 -96.04
C VAL A 997 15.22 -24.31 -94.76
N SER A 998 15.95 -24.83 -93.79
CA SER A 998 15.43 -25.12 -92.47
C SER A 998 16.31 -24.50 -91.38
N ALA A 999 15.67 -24.00 -90.35
CA ALA A 999 16.34 -23.50 -89.17
C ALA A 999 15.49 -23.78 -87.95
N GLY A 1000 16.12 -24.14 -86.85
CA GLY A 1000 15.40 -24.40 -85.62
C GLY A 1000 16.34 -24.63 -84.45
N THR A 1001 15.77 -24.51 -83.26
CA THR A 1001 16.42 -24.95 -82.04
C THR A 1001 16.27 -26.47 -81.95
N ASP A 1002 17.37 -27.22 -81.86
CA ASP A 1002 17.30 -28.66 -81.64
C ASP A 1002 16.87 -28.92 -80.19
N PHE A 1003 17.57 -28.28 -79.25
CA PHE A 1003 17.20 -28.26 -77.84
C PHE A 1003 17.85 -27.09 -77.09
N ILE A 1004 17.29 -26.76 -75.93
CA ILE A 1004 17.83 -25.86 -74.92
C ILE A 1004 17.93 -26.64 -73.62
N THR A 1005 19.12 -26.73 -73.04
CA THR A 1005 19.33 -27.21 -71.65
C THR A 1005 19.71 -26.02 -70.77
N PRO A 1006 19.80 -26.18 -69.45
CA PRO A 1006 20.28 -25.10 -68.57
C PRO A 1006 21.66 -24.53 -68.91
N GLU A 1007 22.55 -25.34 -69.50
CA GLU A 1007 23.94 -24.94 -69.78
C GLU A 1007 24.18 -24.53 -71.23
N GLU A 1008 23.44 -25.12 -72.17
CA GLU A 1008 23.70 -24.93 -73.60
C GLU A 1008 22.43 -24.93 -74.45
N THR A 1009 22.53 -24.24 -75.58
CA THR A 1009 21.53 -24.21 -76.66
C THR A 1009 22.17 -24.81 -77.91
N GLN A 1010 21.51 -25.78 -78.54
CA GLN A 1010 21.88 -26.31 -79.85
C GLN A 1010 20.91 -25.80 -80.92
N ILE A 1011 21.44 -25.17 -81.97
CA ILE A 1011 20.68 -24.61 -83.10
C ILE A 1011 21.20 -25.24 -84.39
N SER A 1012 20.29 -25.75 -85.22
CA SER A 1012 20.62 -26.31 -86.54
C SER A 1012 20.14 -25.40 -87.66
N PHE A 1013 20.97 -25.27 -88.69
CA PHE A 1013 20.66 -24.57 -89.94
C PHE A 1013 20.94 -25.51 -91.11
N GLY A 1014 19.92 -25.78 -91.92
CA GLY A 1014 19.97 -26.64 -93.09
C GLY A 1014 19.60 -25.89 -94.36
N ALA A 1015 20.26 -26.22 -95.46
CA ALA A 1015 19.80 -25.85 -96.80
C ALA A 1015 19.98 -27.08 -97.69
N SER A 1016 18.88 -27.64 -98.17
CA SER A 1016 18.87 -28.75 -99.11
C SER A 1016 18.37 -28.24 -100.46
N ALA A 1017 19.04 -28.62 -101.55
CA ALA A 1017 18.64 -28.23 -102.90
C ALA A 1017 18.01 -29.41 -103.63
N ASP A 1018 16.77 -29.24 -104.09
CA ASP A 1018 16.13 -30.22 -104.97
C ASP A 1018 16.61 -29.99 -106.41
N PHE A 1019 17.71 -30.64 -106.76
CA PHE A 1019 18.29 -30.57 -108.10
C PHE A 1019 17.32 -31.01 -109.21
N SER A 1020 16.26 -31.76 -108.87
CA SER A 1020 15.20 -32.16 -109.79
C SER A 1020 14.32 -30.97 -110.17
N LYS A 1021 13.82 -30.20 -109.19
CA LYS A 1021 13.06 -28.96 -109.41
C LYS A 1021 13.91 -27.88 -110.12
N LEU A 1022 15.20 -27.83 -109.82
CA LEU A 1022 16.16 -26.88 -110.43
C LEU A 1022 16.34 -27.14 -111.93
N ARG A 1023 16.25 -28.41 -112.33
CA ARG A 1023 16.28 -28.83 -113.74
C ARG A 1023 15.01 -28.47 -114.50
N ASP A 1024 13.86 -28.50 -113.84
CA ASP A 1024 12.57 -28.15 -114.43
C ASP A 1024 12.41 -26.62 -114.62
N LEU A 1025 12.97 -25.81 -113.71
CA LEU A 1025 13.04 -24.34 -113.85
C LEU A 1025 14.04 -23.85 -114.90
N ALA A 1026 15.11 -24.60 -115.16
CA ALA A 1026 16.09 -24.29 -116.21
C ALA A 1026 15.64 -24.71 -117.63
N ALA A 1027 14.49 -25.40 -117.76
CA ALA A 1027 13.93 -25.88 -119.02
C ALA A 1027 12.86 -24.95 -119.64
N VAL A 1028 12.65 -23.76 -119.05
CA VAL A 1028 11.91 -22.61 -119.62
C VAL A 1028 12.93 -21.55 -120.01
#